data_AF-A0A8C6X338-F1
#
_entry.id   AF-A0A8C6X338-F1
#
_cell.length_a   1.000
_cell.length_b   1.000
_cell.length_c   1.000
_cell.angle_alpha   90.00
_cell.angle_beta   90.00
_cell.angle_gamma   90.00
#
_symmetry.space_group_name_H-M   'P 1'
#
loop_
_entity.id
_entity.type
_entity.pdbx_description
1 polymer ?
#
loop_
_entity_poly.entity_id
_entity_poly.type
_entity_poly.pdbx_seq_one_letter_code
_entity_poly.pdbx_strand_id
1 'polypeptide(L)'
;MEGDTNNLFGFYIKTPRNTKELHFCSFIEYFMSLLGSSYSDGTFDMERLDDAVPPGQSFKYVWNITAEIGPKKADPPCLTYAYYSHVNMVRDFNSGLIGALLICKEGNKMCKEAAKLFNREYVLMFSVFDESKNWYKKHFYDNYSSCSFLPDVQACAYDHISWHLIGMSSSPEIFSVHFNGQTLEQNHYKVSTINLVGGASVTANMSVSRTGKWLISSLVAKHLQGKVIFLNTLRKLSIKELRMIKSWEYFIAAEEITWDYAPEIPTQYLDNFSNFIGKKYKKAVFRQYKDSSFTKPTYAIWPKERGILGPVIRAEVRDTISIVFKNRASRPYSIYVHGVSVSKDAEGAVYPSDHKAVEPGHVYTYKWTVLDTDEPTVKDSQCITKLYHSAVDMTRDIASGLIGPLLVCKRKALDSKGVQKKADVEQHAVFAVFDENKSWYLEDNIKKYCSNSSTVDKNTKCLIYNICKFLKIHSFSPLQIFHILSQVRSRPAKTTFKKAIFRSYLDDTFQTPSTGGEYEKHLGILGPIIRAEVDDVIQFRNLASRPYSLHAHGLLYEKSSEGRSYDDQSPEFFKKDDAIMPNGTYTYVWQVTKRSGPTDNTEICKSWAYYSGVNPEKDIHSGLIGPILICQKGMIDNYNWPIDIREFVLFFMVFDEERSTKNISLIPKDDFGSLLQAINGIPYQLQGLKMYKDENVHWHLLNMGGPKDIHVVNFHGQTFIEEGREDNQLGVLPLLPVALYSCSTLEF
;
A
#
# COMPACT_ATOMS: atom_id res chain seq x y z
N MET A 1 -2.62 -44.19 32.36
CA MET A 1 -2.08 -42.91 32.86
C MET A 1 -0.86 -42.62 32.02
N GLU A 2 -1.10 -42.16 30.79
CA GLU A 2 -0.06 -41.85 29.81
C GLU A 2 0.29 -40.37 29.95
N GLY A 3 1.59 -40.10 30.08
CA GLY A 3 2.13 -38.77 30.30
C GLY A 3 2.17 -37.94 29.03
N ASP A 4 1.82 -36.66 29.18
CA ASP A 4 1.95 -35.63 28.16
C ASP A 4 3.40 -35.48 27.70
N THR A 5 3.59 -35.64 26.40
CA THR A 5 4.87 -35.40 25.73
C THR A 5 4.89 -33.96 25.22
N ASN A 6 5.55 -33.08 25.96
CA ASN A 6 5.91 -31.74 25.50
C ASN A 6 6.82 -31.86 24.27
N ASN A 7 6.35 -31.37 23.11
CA ASN A 7 7.15 -31.30 21.89
C ASN A 7 8.21 -30.20 22.01
N LEU A 8 9.44 -30.60 22.35
CA LEU A 8 10.64 -29.77 22.34
C LEU A 8 11.25 -29.74 20.93
N PHE A 9 11.35 -28.56 20.32
CA PHE A 9 12.19 -28.33 19.16
C PHE A 9 13.52 -27.71 19.61
N GLY A 10 14.64 -28.39 19.34
CA GLY A 10 15.99 -27.85 19.54
C GLY A 10 16.67 -27.67 18.19
N PHE A 11 17.21 -26.49 17.92
CA PHE A 11 18.03 -26.22 16.73
C PHE A 11 19.51 -26.13 17.13
N TYR A 12 20.37 -26.89 16.46
CA TYR A 12 21.83 -26.75 16.55
C TYR A 12 22.33 -26.04 15.28
N ILE A 13 22.98 -24.89 15.43
CA ILE A 13 23.69 -24.23 14.33
C ILE A 13 25.19 -24.38 14.58
N LYS A 14 25.91 -24.92 13.59
CA LYS A 14 27.38 -24.96 13.55
C LYS A 14 27.85 -23.95 12.51
N THR A 15 28.29 -22.76 12.92
CA THR A 15 28.82 -21.72 12.02
C THR A 15 30.31 -21.45 12.23
N PRO A 16 31.11 -21.22 11.17
CA PRO A 16 32.49 -20.76 11.30
C PRO A 16 32.53 -19.28 11.72
N ARG A 17 33.48 -18.97 12.61
CA ARG A 17 33.85 -17.65 13.18
C ARG A 17 33.19 -16.40 12.56
N ASN A 18 32.10 -15.93 13.20
CA ASN A 18 31.81 -14.54 13.59
C ASN A 18 30.30 -14.39 13.93
N THR A 19 30.02 -13.83 15.12
CA THR A 19 28.74 -13.37 15.72
C THR A 19 27.47 -13.47 14.85
N LYS A 20 26.49 -14.32 15.22
CA LYS A 20 25.16 -14.40 14.57
C LYS A 20 24.12 -15.12 15.48
N GLU A 21 23.02 -14.48 15.91
CA GLU A 21 21.82 -15.15 16.45
C GLU A 21 20.49 -14.39 16.15
N LEU A 22 19.35 -15.08 16.25
CA LEU A 22 18.01 -14.81 15.68
C LEU A 22 17.05 -14.09 16.66
N HIS A 23 16.14 -13.23 16.16
CA HIS A 23 14.90 -12.75 16.86
C HIS A 23 13.66 -13.07 16.04
N PHE A 24 12.43 -12.93 16.57
CA PHE A 24 11.16 -13.34 15.94
C PHE A 24 10.13 -12.19 15.80
N CYS A 25 9.55 -12.02 14.60
CA CYS A 25 8.43 -11.12 14.27
C CYS A 25 7.07 -11.84 14.45
N SER A 26 7.05 -12.83 15.33
CA SER A 26 5.86 -13.62 15.71
C SER A 26 5.68 -13.53 17.22
N PHE A 27 4.43 -13.34 17.57
CA PHE A 27 3.94 -13.03 18.89
C PHE A 27 3.76 -14.33 19.63
N ILE A 28 4.51 -14.48 20.70
CA ILE A 28 4.42 -15.57 21.63
C ILE A 28 4.36 -14.87 22.98
N GLU A 29 3.50 -15.30 23.89
CA GLU A 29 3.53 -14.72 25.22
C GLU A 29 4.90 -14.97 25.85
N TYR A 30 5.53 -13.90 26.31
CA TYR A 30 6.86 -13.94 26.90
C TYR A 30 6.80 -13.37 28.31
N PHE A 31 7.53 -14.00 29.23
CA PHE A 31 8.13 -13.27 30.35
C PHE A 31 9.20 -12.33 29.79
N MET A 32 9.44 -11.17 30.43
CA MET A 32 10.38 -10.15 29.91
C MET A 32 11.79 -10.70 29.58
N SER A 33 12.16 -11.87 30.12
CA SER A 33 13.40 -12.61 29.87
C SER A 33 13.51 -13.35 28.52
N LEU A 34 12.59 -13.13 27.56
CA LEU A 34 12.51 -13.90 26.31
C LEU A 34 12.23 -13.05 25.05
N LEU A 35 12.31 -11.72 25.17
CA LEU A 35 12.09 -10.75 24.08
C LEU A 35 13.27 -10.71 23.09
N GLY A 36 14.48 -10.94 23.62
CA GLY A 36 15.80 -10.73 23.04
C GLY A 36 15.96 -9.46 22.19
N SER A 37 15.49 -8.37 22.77
CA SER A 37 15.60 -7.05 22.17
C SER A 37 16.01 -6.06 23.24
N SER A 38 17.21 -5.50 23.09
CA SER A 38 17.74 -4.58 24.11
C SER A 38 17.13 -3.18 23.99
N TYR A 39 16.36 -2.78 25.00
CA TYR A 39 15.86 -1.41 25.19
C TYR A 39 15.68 -1.07 26.67
N SER A 40 15.40 0.20 26.99
CA SER A 40 15.19 0.65 28.37
C SER A 40 13.83 0.19 28.91
N ASP A 41 13.82 -0.99 29.49
CA ASP A 41 12.64 -1.72 29.99
C ASP A 41 12.56 -1.82 31.53
N GLY A 42 13.65 -1.52 32.23
CA GLY A 42 13.73 -1.60 33.69
C GLY A 42 13.86 -3.03 34.24
N THR A 43 14.18 -4.03 33.39
CA THR A 43 14.35 -5.43 33.78
C THR A 43 15.69 -5.69 34.48
N PHE A 44 15.77 -6.83 35.17
CA PHE A 44 17.00 -7.27 35.85
C PHE A 44 18.01 -7.89 34.86
N ASP A 45 19.31 -7.90 35.23
CA ASP A 45 20.37 -8.40 34.34
C ASP A 45 20.21 -9.87 33.92
N MET A 46 19.54 -10.70 34.73
CA MET A 46 19.22 -12.09 34.37
C MET A 46 18.18 -12.19 33.23
N GLU A 47 17.30 -11.20 33.12
CA GLU A 47 16.27 -11.10 32.09
C GLU A 47 16.77 -10.37 30.84
N ARG A 48 18.06 -9.99 30.79
CA ARG A 48 18.73 -9.41 29.62
C ARG A 48 19.71 -10.36 28.95
N LEU A 49 19.74 -11.62 29.38
CA LEU A 49 20.65 -12.63 28.81
C LEU A 49 20.21 -13.07 27.41
N ASP A 50 18.95 -12.87 27.08
CA ASP A 50 18.34 -13.04 25.76
C ASP A 50 18.59 -11.85 24.82
N ASP A 51 18.73 -10.63 25.34
CA ASP A 51 18.92 -9.39 24.55
C ASP A 51 20.04 -9.48 23.51
N ALA A 52 21.15 -10.13 23.88
CA ALA A 52 22.29 -10.34 23.00
C ALA A 52 23.07 -11.57 23.43
N VAL A 53 23.26 -12.52 22.52
CA VAL A 53 24.04 -13.74 22.75
C VAL A 53 25.44 -13.60 22.15
N PRO A 54 26.52 -13.56 22.97
CA PRO A 54 27.89 -13.45 22.48
C PRO A 54 28.37 -14.71 21.73
N PRO A 55 29.40 -14.59 20.85
CA PRO A 55 29.95 -15.73 20.13
C PRO A 55 30.38 -16.88 21.04
N GLY A 56 29.89 -18.09 20.74
CA GLY A 56 30.23 -19.30 21.47
C GLY A 56 29.43 -19.52 22.75
N GLN A 57 28.53 -18.59 23.09
CA GLN A 57 27.48 -18.83 24.07
C GLN A 57 26.26 -19.47 23.40
N SER A 58 25.33 -19.92 24.21
CA SER A 58 24.05 -20.47 23.76
C SER A 58 22.97 -19.99 24.69
N PHE A 59 21.85 -19.54 24.14
CA PHE A 59 20.65 -19.21 24.90
C PHE A 59 19.51 -20.13 24.48
N LYS A 60 18.61 -20.42 25.43
CA LYS A 60 17.42 -21.25 25.16
C LYS A 60 16.18 -20.37 25.21
N TYR A 61 15.64 -20.03 24.05
CA TYR A 61 14.33 -19.40 23.92
C TYR A 61 13.23 -20.44 24.20
N VAL A 62 12.31 -20.11 25.11
CA VAL A 62 11.14 -20.94 25.43
C VAL A 62 9.90 -20.16 25.06
N TRP A 63 9.05 -20.75 24.21
CA TRP A 63 7.92 -20.08 23.61
C TRP A 63 6.62 -20.75 24.01
N ASN A 64 5.71 -20.01 24.62
CA ASN A 64 4.37 -20.49 24.92
C ASN A 64 3.38 -19.95 23.88
N ILE A 65 2.91 -20.83 23.00
CA ILE A 65 1.93 -20.45 21.98
C ILE A 65 0.54 -20.64 22.56
N THR A 66 -0.10 -19.55 23.00
CA THR A 66 -1.47 -19.58 23.54
C THR A 66 -2.53 -19.52 22.44
N ALA A 67 -3.78 -19.82 22.81
CA ALA A 67 -4.90 -19.78 21.87
C ALA A 67 -5.23 -18.33 21.42
N GLU A 68 -4.91 -17.33 22.24
CA GLU A 68 -5.22 -15.91 22.01
C GLU A 68 -4.40 -15.29 20.88
N ILE A 69 -3.11 -15.65 20.81
CA ILE A 69 -2.21 -15.23 19.72
C ILE A 69 -2.43 -16.04 18.43
N GLY A 70 -3.19 -17.14 18.54
CA GLY A 70 -3.44 -18.05 17.44
C GLY A 70 -4.35 -17.42 16.38
N PRO A 71 -4.38 -17.99 15.16
CA PRO A 71 -5.30 -17.53 14.13
C PRO A 71 -6.77 -17.64 14.59
N LYS A 72 -7.54 -16.55 14.41
CA LYS A 72 -8.96 -16.47 14.78
C LYS A 72 -9.87 -17.10 13.73
N LYS A 73 -11.19 -17.01 13.93
CA LYS A 73 -12.19 -17.75 13.13
C LYS A 73 -12.10 -17.47 11.63
N ALA A 74 -11.95 -16.21 11.21
CA ALA A 74 -11.87 -15.85 9.80
C ALA A 74 -10.46 -16.01 9.22
N ASP A 75 -9.43 -16.16 10.05
CA ASP A 75 -8.06 -16.36 9.59
C ASP A 75 -7.85 -17.71 8.88
N PRO A 76 -6.85 -17.77 7.99
CA PRO A 76 -6.39 -19.04 7.44
C PRO A 76 -5.91 -20.01 8.54
N PRO A 77 -5.77 -21.31 8.22
CA PRO A 77 -5.28 -22.31 9.16
C PRO A 77 -3.96 -21.96 9.87
N CYS A 78 -3.07 -21.26 9.17
CA CYS A 78 -1.79 -20.79 9.68
C CYS A 78 -1.54 -19.34 9.25
N LEU A 79 -1.07 -18.52 10.18
CA LEU A 79 -0.62 -17.15 9.95
C LEU A 79 0.90 -17.11 9.79
N THR A 80 1.37 -16.24 8.91
CA THR A 80 2.79 -16.04 8.64
C THR A 80 3.35 -14.91 9.47
N TYR A 81 4.51 -15.16 10.06
CA TYR A 81 5.32 -14.18 10.75
C TYR A 81 6.77 -14.32 10.30
N ALA A 82 7.54 -13.24 10.40
CA ALA A 82 8.97 -13.29 10.15
C ALA A 82 9.72 -13.58 11.46
N TYR A 83 11.02 -13.79 11.37
CA TYR A 83 11.93 -13.71 12.51
C TYR A 83 13.29 -13.21 12.06
N TYR A 84 13.88 -12.20 12.69
CA TYR A 84 15.20 -11.63 12.40
C TYR A 84 15.89 -11.15 13.68
N SER A 85 17.23 -11.07 13.75
CA SER A 85 17.97 -10.54 14.93
C SER A 85 17.68 -9.07 15.26
N HIS A 86 17.64 -8.70 16.55
CA HIS A 86 17.25 -7.35 17.01
C HIS A 86 18.40 -6.52 17.63
N VAL A 87 19.64 -7.02 17.70
CA VAL A 87 20.77 -6.25 18.26
C VAL A 87 21.03 -4.99 17.42
N ASN A 88 21.08 -5.16 16.10
CA ASN A 88 21.03 -4.07 15.14
C ASN A 88 20.28 -4.56 13.91
N MET A 89 18.94 -4.47 13.96
CA MET A 89 18.05 -4.97 12.91
C MET A 89 18.56 -4.62 11.49
N VAL A 90 18.96 -3.37 11.25
CA VAL A 90 19.42 -2.90 9.94
C VAL A 90 20.66 -3.68 9.48
N ARG A 91 21.64 -3.89 10.34
CA ARG A 91 22.86 -4.62 9.96
C ARG A 91 22.64 -6.12 9.92
N ASP A 92 21.95 -6.66 10.92
CA ASP A 92 21.74 -8.09 11.10
C ASP A 92 20.89 -8.70 9.97
N PHE A 93 19.81 -8.02 9.59
CA PHE A 93 19.00 -8.39 8.44
C PHE A 93 19.83 -8.37 7.15
N ASN A 94 20.58 -7.29 6.90
CA ASN A 94 21.44 -7.19 5.71
C ASN A 94 22.59 -8.21 5.70
N SER A 95 22.94 -8.78 6.86
CA SER A 95 23.86 -9.93 6.99
C SER A 95 23.18 -11.29 6.80
N GLY A 96 21.87 -11.32 6.59
CA GLY A 96 21.07 -12.51 6.30
C GLY A 96 20.43 -13.19 7.52
N LEU A 97 20.38 -12.53 8.68
CA LEU A 97 19.76 -13.10 9.90
C LEU A 97 18.25 -12.93 9.89
N ILE A 98 17.56 -13.79 9.13
CA ILE A 98 16.10 -13.78 8.99
C ILE A 98 15.54 -15.17 8.61
N GLY A 99 14.33 -15.47 9.06
CA GLY A 99 13.53 -16.62 8.69
C GLY A 99 12.03 -16.39 8.90
N ALA A 100 11.25 -17.46 8.86
CA ALA A 100 9.80 -17.44 8.90
C ALA A 100 9.27 -18.31 10.05
N LEU A 101 8.25 -17.82 10.76
CA LEU A 101 7.48 -18.60 11.72
C LEU A 101 6.03 -18.69 11.25
N LEU A 102 5.44 -19.88 11.40
CA LEU A 102 4.02 -20.10 11.13
C LEU A 102 3.32 -20.42 12.46
N ILE A 103 2.27 -19.68 12.80
CA ILE A 103 1.41 -19.96 13.96
C ILE A 103 0.10 -20.52 13.41
N CYS A 104 -0.25 -21.73 13.83
CA CYS A 104 -1.40 -22.48 13.29
C CYS A 104 -2.46 -22.73 14.36
N LYS A 105 -3.72 -22.89 13.91
CA LYS A 105 -4.83 -23.30 14.77
C LYS A 105 -4.59 -24.68 15.39
N GLU A 106 -5.12 -24.89 16.59
CA GLU A 106 -5.06 -26.17 17.29
C GLU A 106 -5.65 -27.30 16.42
N GLY A 107 -4.95 -28.43 16.33
CA GLY A 107 -5.33 -29.58 15.50
C GLY A 107 -4.74 -29.58 14.07
N ASN A 108 -4.22 -28.47 13.55
CA ASN A 108 -3.50 -28.44 12.28
C ASN A 108 -2.00 -28.74 12.48
N LYS A 109 -1.64 -29.97 12.83
CA LYS A 109 -0.22 -30.37 12.97
C LYS A 109 0.45 -30.48 11.59
N MET A 110 1.54 -29.73 11.39
CA MET A 110 2.33 -29.63 10.14
C MET A 110 2.95 -30.94 9.60
N CYS A 111 2.84 -32.08 10.29
CA CYS A 111 3.61 -33.28 9.92
C CYS A 111 2.82 -34.53 9.51
N LYS A 112 1.49 -34.46 9.34
CA LYS A 112 0.70 -35.55 8.70
C LYS A 112 -0.76 -35.19 8.39
N GLU A 113 -1.30 -34.12 8.98
CA GLU A 113 -2.72 -33.75 8.82
C GLU A 113 -2.96 -32.47 8.01
N ALA A 114 -1.91 -31.68 7.71
CA ALA A 114 -1.98 -30.57 6.74
C ALA A 114 -2.48 -31.02 5.35
N ALA A 115 -2.32 -32.30 5.02
CA ALA A 115 -2.84 -32.95 3.82
C ALA A 115 -4.38 -32.99 3.70
N LYS A 116 -5.15 -32.53 4.71
CA LYS A 116 -6.62 -32.47 4.63
C LYS A 116 -7.18 -31.14 4.10
N LEU A 117 -6.48 -30.01 4.26
CA LEU A 117 -6.98 -28.68 3.81
C LEU A 117 -6.23 -28.09 2.61
N PHE A 118 -4.92 -28.27 2.53
CA PHE A 118 -4.11 -27.78 1.41
C PHE A 118 -3.23 -28.90 0.87
N ASN A 119 -3.07 -28.91 -0.46
CA ASN A 119 -2.23 -29.88 -1.14
C ASN A 119 -0.73 -29.55 -0.94
N ARG A 120 -0.40 -28.25 -0.88
CA ARG A 120 0.97 -27.74 -0.72
C ARG A 120 1.00 -26.42 0.06
N GLU A 121 2.13 -26.17 0.70
CA GLU A 121 2.39 -24.96 1.46
C GLU A 121 3.79 -24.44 1.11
N TYR A 122 3.90 -23.14 0.83
CA TYR A 122 5.16 -22.51 0.41
C TYR A 122 5.40 -21.21 1.16
N VAL A 123 6.63 -21.04 1.65
CA VAL A 123 7.11 -19.77 2.23
C VAL A 123 7.97 -19.06 1.19
N LEU A 124 7.60 -17.84 0.82
CA LEU A 124 8.38 -16.99 -0.08
C LEU A 124 8.70 -15.66 0.60
N MET A 125 9.97 -15.31 0.60
CA MET A 125 10.45 -14.06 1.14
C MET A 125 10.92 -13.13 0.02
N PHE A 126 10.31 -11.97 -0.07
CA PHE A 126 10.67 -10.88 -0.95
C PHE A 126 11.51 -9.88 -0.15
N SER A 127 12.79 -9.79 -0.47
CA SER A 127 13.71 -8.93 0.27
C SER A 127 14.68 -8.16 -0.60
N VAL A 128 15.04 -6.97 -0.11
CA VAL A 128 16.11 -6.13 -0.66
C VAL A 128 17.24 -6.07 0.36
N PHE A 129 18.34 -6.75 0.05
CA PHE A 129 19.56 -6.73 0.86
C PHE A 129 20.49 -5.60 0.40
N ASP A 130 20.90 -4.75 1.32
CA ASP A 130 21.89 -3.70 1.11
C ASP A 130 23.23 -4.12 1.72
N GLU A 131 24.08 -4.73 0.89
CA GLU A 131 25.41 -5.22 1.30
C GLU A 131 26.32 -4.09 1.85
N SER A 132 26.02 -2.82 1.55
CA SER A 132 26.79 -1.69 2.09
C SER A 132 26.62 -1.50 3.61
N LYS A 133 25.54 -2.08 4.16
CA LYS A 133 25.15 -2.07 5.58
C LYS A 133 25.42 -3.40 6.30
N ASN A 134 25.93 -4.40 5.59
CA ASN A 134 26.30 -5.70 6.16
C ASN A 134 27.50 -5.57 7.12
N TRP A 135 27.53 -6.37 8.19
CA TRP A 135 28.67 -6.48 9.11
C TRP A 135 30.00 -6.86 8.42
N TYR A 136 29.97 -7.61 7.30
CA TYR A 136 31.16 -8.18 6.64
C TYR A 136 31.78 -7.35 5.51
N LYS A 137 31.60 -6.02 5.52
CA LYS A 137 31.97 -5.05 4.47
C LYS A 137 33.41 -5.10 3.90
N LYS A 138 34.33 -5.90 4.42
CA LYS A 138 35.77 -5.80 4.11
C LYS A 138 36.28 -6.47 2.81
N HIS A 139 35.49 -7.26 2.06
CA HIS A 139 36.03 -7.99 0.90
C HIS A 139 35.07 -8.22 -0.30
N PHE A 140 34.27 -7.23 -0.71
CA PHE A 140 33.59 -7.32 -2.00
C PHE A 140 33.79 -6.04 -2.81
N TYR A 141 34.71 -6.10 -3.77
CA TYR A 141 34.70 -5.20 -4.93
C TYR A 141 33.50 -5.59 -5.79
N ASP A 142 32.80 -4.58 -6.29
CA ASP A 142 31.57 -4.66 -7.08
C ASP A 142 31.51 -5.85 -8.03
N ASN A 143 30.59 -6.78 -7.73
CA ASN A 143 29.95 -7.64 -8.72
C ASN A 143 28.51 -7.85 -8.27
N TYR A 144 27.65 -6.89 -8.62
CA TYR A 144 26.20 -7.03 -8.52
C TYR A 144 25.75 -8.10 -9.53
N SER A 145 25.55 -9.33 -9.06
CA SER A 145 24.71 -10.30 -9.72
C SER A 145 23.52 -10.57 -8.81
N SER A 146 22.42 -9.85 -9.02
CA SER A 146 21.10 -10.19 -8.48
C SER A 146 20.59 -11.45 -9.18
N CYS A 147 21.29 -12.57 -9.00
CA CYS A 147 20.87 -13.88 -9.45
C CYS A 147 20.27 -14.58 -8.24
N SER A 148 19.02 -14.26 -7.92
CA SER A 148 18.30 -15.02 -6.91
C SER A 148 18.20 -16.47 -7.44
N PHE A 149 18.75 -17.46 -6.74
CA PHE A 149 18.55 -18.89 -7.03
C PHE A 149 17.41 -19.37 -6.11
N LEU A 150 16.15 -19.32 -6.58
CA LEU A 150 15.05 -19.99 -5.88
C LEU A 150 14.90 -21.31 -6.64
N PRO A 151 14.90 -22.46 -5.98
CA PRO A 151 14.56 -23.71 -6.63
C PRO A 151 13.15 -23.63 -7.23
N ASP A 152 12.95 -24.25 -8.38
CA ASP A 152 11.66 -24.27 -9.07
C ASP A 152 10.56 -24.75 -8.12
N VAL A 153 9.54 -23.90 -7.92
CA VAL A 153 8.35 -24.29 -7.17
C VAL A 153 7.51 -25.20 -8.05
N GLN A 154 7.12 -26.35 -7.52
CA GLN A 154 6.32 -27.35 -8.25
C GLN A 154 4.92 -27.40 -7.64
N ALA A 155 3.89 -27.52 -8.45
CA ALA A 155 2.56 -27.87 -7.98
C ALA A 155 1.79 -28.66 -9.04
N CYS A 156 0.80 -29.42 -8.62
CA CYS A 156 -0.11 -30.09 -9.54
C CYS A 156 -1.26 -29.13 -9.90
N ALA A 157 -1.84 -29.26 -11.09
CA ALA A 157 -3.07 -28.55 -11.37
C ALA A 157 -4.16 -29.00 -10.39
N TYR A 158 -5.02 -28.07 -9.99
CA TYR A 158 -6.06 -28.23 -8.98
C TYR A 158 -5.55 -28.46 -7.55
N ASP A 159 -4.24 -28.30 -7.31
CA ASP A 159 -3.73 -28.16 -5.95
C ASP A 159 -4.27 -26.86 -5.34
N HIS A 160 -4.69 -26.98 -4.08
CA HIS A 160 -4.90 -25.82 -3.21
C HIS A 160 -3.58 -25.52 -2.51
N ILE A 161 -3.02 -24.36 -2.79
CA ILE A 161 -1.73 -23.93 -2.28
C ILE A 161 -1.94 -22.82 -1.26
N SER A 162 -1.34 -22.98 -0.08
CA SER A 162 -1.19 -21.89 0.91
C SER A 162 0.17 -21.22 0.69
N TRP A 163 0.15 -19.92 0.39
CA TRP A 163 1.34 -19.09 0.24
C TRP A 163 1.55 -18.24 1.49
N HIS A 164 2.73 -18.35 2.07
CA HIS A 164 3.20 -17.56 3.19
C HIS A 164 4.25 -16.59 2.69
N LEU A 165 3.83 -15.34 2.45
CA LEU A 165 4.66 -14.32 1.83
C LEU A 165 5.20 -13.36 2.88
N ILE A 166 6.49 -13.08 2.83
CA ILE A 166 7.16 -12.14 3.77
C ILE A 166 7.86 -11.07 2.95
N GLY A 167 7.55 -9.80 3.19
CA GLY A 167 8.29 -8.65 2.68
C GLY A 167 9.29 -8.16 3.72
N MET A 168 10.56 -7.97 3.37
CA MET A 168 11.54 -7.39 4.31
C MET A 168 12.57 -6.50 3.62
N SER A 169 12.86 -5.36 4.23
CA SER A 169 13.90 -4.43 3.76
C SER A 169 14.41 -3.58 4.91
N SER A 170 15.63 -3.06 4.78
CA SER A 170 16.19 -2.10 5.74
C SER A 170 15.80 -0.64 5.46
N SER A 171 15.16 -0.37 4.32
CA SER A 171 14.59 0.92 3.94
C SER A 171 13.12 0.75 3.52
N PRO A 172 12.29 1.81 3.55
CA PRO A 172 10.90 1.71 3.11
C PRO A 172 10.81 1.14 1.70
N GLU A 173 10.15 -0.01 1.58
CA GLU A 173 10.06 -0.77 0.33
C GLU A 173 8.68 -1.42 0.20
N ILE A 174 8.14 -1.43 -1.02
CA ILE A 174 6.88 -2.08 -1.37
C ILE A 174 7.16 -3.16 -2.39
N PHE A 175 6.55 -4.32 -2.22
CA PHE A 175 6.49 -5.38 -3.20
C PHE A 175 5.05 -5.57 -3.65
N SER A 176 4.85 -5.82 -4.94
CA SER A 176 3.54 -6.10 -5.51
C SER A 176 3.62 -7.46 -6.20
N VAL A 177 3.53 -8.51 -5.37
CA VAL A 177 3.78 -9.89 -5.77
C VAL A 177 2.65 -10.39 -6.65
N HIS A 178 3.00 -10.82 -7.84
CA HIS A 178 2.07 -11.29 -8.86
C HIS A 178 2.44 -12.69 -9.33
N PHE A 179 1.42 -13.53 -9.47
CA PHE A 179 1.52 -14.87 -10.04
C PHE A 179 0.83 -14.83 -11.39
N ASN A 180 1.60 -14.99 -12.47
CA ASN A 180 1.06 -14.85 -13.81
C ASN A 180 -0.03 -15.89 -14.09
N GLY A 181 -1.13 -15.45 -14.70
CA GLY A 181 -2.25 -16.31 -15.10
C GLY A 181 -2.93 -17.08 -13.96
N GLN A 182 -2.77 -16.65 -12.71
CA GLN A 182 -3.45 -17.21 -11.54
C GLN A 182 -4.13 -16.10 -10.74
N THR A 183 -5.12 -16.49 -9.94
CA THR A 183 -5.79 -15.62 -8.98
C THR A 183 -5.52 -16.10 -7.58
N LEU A 184 -5.28 -15.17 -6.67
CA LEU A 184 -5.09 -15.47 -5.25
C LEU A 184 -6.29 -14.99 -4.44
N GLU A 185 -6.38 -15.52 -3.23
CA GLU A 185 -7.37 -15.12 -2.24
C GLU A 185 -6.65 -14.73 -0.96
N GLN A 186 -6.82 -13.48 -0.54
CA GLN A 186 -6.24 -12.94 0.68
C GLN A 186 -7.39 -12.51 1.60
N ASN A 187 -7.46 -13.05 2.81
CA ASN A 187 -8.48 -12.72 3.82
C ASN A 187 -9.92 -12.77 3.27
N HIS A 188 -10.23 -13.78 2.45
CA HIS A 188 -11.52 -13.94 1.74
C HIS A 188 -11.84 -12.86 0.70
N TYR A 189 -10.84 -12.18 0.14
CA TYR A 189 -10.96 -11.28 -1.01
C TYR A 189 -10.18 -11.82 -2.20
N LYS A 190 -10.75 -11.78 -3.41
CA LYS A 190 -10.01 -12.17 -4.63
C LYS A 190 -9.04 -11.07 -5.05
N VAL A 191 -7.77 -11.43 -5.17
CA VAL A 191 -6.70 -10.52 -5.57
C VAL A 191 -5.89 -11.08 -6.74
N SER A 192 -5.43 -10.18 -7.61
CA SER A 192 -4.46 -10.52 -8.67
C SER A 192 -3.02 -10.33 -8.20
N THR A 193 -2.82 -9.43 -7.25
CA THR A 193 -1.50 -8.99 -6.81
C THR A 193 -1.55 -8.78 -5.31
N ILE A 194 -0.55 -9.29 -4.60
CA ILE A 194 -0.42 -9.15 -3.16
C ILE A 194 0.56 -8.03 -2.87
N ASN A 195 0.10 -7.02 -2.14
CA ASN A 195 0.94 -5.91 -1.72
C ASN A 195 1.61 -6.29 -0.39
N LEU A 196 2.94 -6.33 -0.39
CA LEU A 196 3.76 -6.52 0.81
C LEU A 196 4.58 -5.27 1.03
N VAL A 197 4.82 -4.93 2.29
CA VAL A 197 5.75 -3.86 2.68
C VAL A 197 6.90 -4.47 3.48
N GLY A 198 8.05 -3.81 3.50
CA GLY A 198 9.19 -4.26 4.30
C GLY A 198 8.82 -4.37 5.79
N GLY A 199 8.89 -5.57 6.36
CA GLY A 199 8.50 -5.87 7.74
C GLY A 199 7.14 -6.54 7.89
N ALA A 200 6.36 -6.69 6.80
CA ALA A 200 5.03 -7.29 6.85
C ALA A 200 4.98 -8.68 6.20
N SER A 201 4.03 -9.48 6.65
CA SER A 201 3.74 -10.82 6.13
C SER A 201 2.28 -10.94 5.71
N VAL A 202 2.01 -11.81 4.75
CA VAL A 202 0.66 -12.11 4.25
C VAL A 202 0.55 -13.59 3.96
N THR A 203 -0.54 -14.20 4.43
CA THR A 203 -0.97 -15.53 3.98
C THR A 203 -2.01 -15.37 2.87
N ALA A 204 -1.84 -16.10 1.77
CA ALA A 204 -2.79 -16.11 0.67
C ALA A 204 -3.00 -17.53 0.13
N ASN A 205 -4.24 -17.83 -0.24
CA ASN A 205 -4.61 -19.12 -0.81
C ASN A 205 -4.69 -19.00 -2.33
N MET A 206 -4.33 -20.08 -3.02
CA MET A 206 -4.41 -20.15 -4.47
C MET A 206 -4.91 -21.53 -4.91
N SER A 207 -5.90 -21.55 -5.79
CA SER A 207 -6.35 -22.77 -6.47
C SER A 207 -5.78 -22.77 -7.88
N VAL A 208 -4.82 -23.65 -8.15
CA VAL A 208 -4.22 -23.73 -9.49
C VAL A 208 -5.22 -24.35 -10.45
N SER A 209 -5.46 -23.73 -11.61
CA SER A 209 -6.39 -24.28 -12.60
C SER A 209 -5.74 -24.57 -13.96
N ARG A 210 -4.65 -23.86 -14.29
CA ARG A 210 -4.01 -23.90 -15.61
C ARG A 210 -2.60 -24.46 -15.54
N THR A 211 -2.35 -25.48 -16.36
CA THR A 211 -1.02 -26.09 -16.52
C THR A 211 -0.08 -25.16 -17.26
N GLY A 212 1.20 -25.16 -16.90
CA GLY A 212 2.20 -24.36 -17.58
C GLY A 212 3.31 -23.88 -16.66
N LYS A 213 4.23 -23.15 -17.29
CA LYS A 213 5.31 -22.44 -16.62
C LYS A 213 4.88 -21.01 -16.31
N TRP A 214 4.73 -20.62 -15.05
CA TRP A 214 4.18 -19.30 -14.68
C TRP A 214 5.18 -18.45 -13.92
N LEU A 215 5.25 -17.15 -14.22
CA LEU A 215 6.17 -16.26 -13.53
C LEU A 215 5.62 -15.77 -12.21
N ILE A 216 6.46 -15.81 -11.18
CA ILE A 216 6.28 -15.04 -9.95
C ILE A 216 7.24 -13.86 -10.01
N SER A 217 6.71 -12.65 -9.90
CA SER A 217 7.52 -11.44 -9.84
C SER A 217 6.86 -10.38 -8.97
N SER A 218 7.64 -9.38 -8.59
CA SER A 218 7.08 -8.14 -8.07
C SER A 218 6.89 -7.18 -9.25
N LEU A 219 5.66 -6.70 -9.46
CA LEU A 219 5.32 -5.78 -10.56
C LEU A 219 5.84 -4.36 -10.36
N VAL A 220 6.56 -4.10 -9.26
CA VAL A 220 7.22 -2.82 -9.03
C VAL A 220 8.36 -2.66 -10.04
N ALA A 221 8.43 -1.52 -10.71
CA ALA A 221 9.36 -1.29 -11.83
C ALA A 221 10.85 -1.52 -11.50
N LYS A 222 11.24 -1.42 -10.22
CA LYS A 222 12.62 -1.71 -9.76
C LYS A 222 12.89 -3.21 -9.54
N HIS A 223 11.84 -4.01 -9.36
CA HIS A 223 11.90 -5.40 -8.91
C HIS A 223 11.50 -6.41 -9.98
N LEU A 224 11.35 -5.98 -11.25
CA LEU A 224 10.77 -6.77 -12.34
C LEU A 224 11.73 -7.87 -12.87
N GLN A 225 12.27 -8.69 -11.98
CA GLN A 225 12.99 -9.92 -12.27
C GLN A 225 12.27 -11.05 -11.55
N GLY A 226 11.61 -11.92 -12.31
CA GLY A 226 10.80 -13.02 -11.78
C GLY A 226 11.33 -14.40 -12.17
N LYS A 227 10.74 -15.44 -11.56
CA LYS A 227 11.08 -16.86 -11.79
C LYS A 227 9.87 -17.70 -12.11
N VAL A 228 10.12 -18.92 -12.57
CA VAL A 228 9.12 -19.77 -13.21
C VAL A 228 8.66 -20.90 -12.28
N ILE A 229 7.35 -21.07 -12.12
CA ILE A 229 6.70 -22.20 -11.44
C ILE A 229 6.39 -23.27 -12.48
N PHE A 230 6.56 -24.55 -12.14
CA PHE A 230 6.14 -25.68 -12.97
C PHE A 230 4.80 -26.24 -12.49
N LEU A 231 3.77 -26.26 -13.35
CA LEU A 231 2.46 -26.85 -13.04
C LEU A 231 2.07 -27.90 -14.09
N ASN A 232 1.82 -29.15 -13.67
CA ASN A 232 1.50 -30.28 -14.58
C ASN A 232 0.08 -30.87 -14.40
N THR A 233 -0.38 -31.42 -15.53
CA THR A 233 -1.54 -32.27 -15.88
C THR A 233 -2.99 -31.78 -15.76
N LEU A 234 -3.81 -32.31 -16.68
CA LEU A 234 -5.11 -31.83 -17.14
C LEU A 234 -6.31 -32.52 -16.45
N ARG A 235 -7.43 -31.80 -16.33
CA ARG A 235 -8.76 -32.38 -16.13
C ARG A 235 -9.70 -31.93 -17.26
N LYS A 236 -10.55 -32.84 -17.74
CA LYS A 236 -11.66 -32.54 -18.66
C LYS A 236 -12.90 -32.10 -17.88
N LEU A 237 -13.51 -31.00 -18.31
CA LEU A 237 -14.79 -30.47 -17.83
C LEU A 237 -15.96 -31.40 -18.17
N SER A 238 -17.03 -31.33 -17.39
CA SER A 238 -18.23 -32.17 -17.55
C SER A 238 -19.32 -31.47 -18.39
N ILE A 239 -20.13 -32.26 -19.09
CA ILE A 239 -21.12 -31.81 -20.09
C ILE A 239 -22.27 -30.95 -19.50
N LYS A 240 -22.47 -30.96 -18.16
CA LYS A 240 -23.49 -30.13 -17.49
C LYS A 240 -23.09 -28.65 -17.34
N GLU A 241 -21.82 -28.31 -17.48
CA GLU A 241 -21.27 -26.96 -17.20
C GLU A 241 -21.40 -25.97 -18.39
N LEU A 242 -21.76 -26.45 -19.59
CA LEU A 242 -21.75 -25.67 -20.85
C LEU A 242 -23.01 -24.83 -21.13
N ARG A 243 -24.07 -24.90 -20.32
CA ARG A 243 -25.41 -24.41 -20.71
C ARG A 243 -25.76 -22.97 -20.31
N MET A 244 -24.84 -22.20 -19.74
CA MET A 244 -25.06 -20.78 -19.38
C MET A 244 -23.82 -19.90 -19.65
N ILE A 245 -23.11 -20.14 -20.75
CA ILE A 245 -21.91 -19.36 -21.12
C ILE A 245 -22.32 -18.28 -22.11
N LYS A 246 -22.09 -17.00 -21.78
CA LYS A 246 -22.11 -15.94 -22.79
C LYS A 246 -20.70 -15.77 -23.35
N SER A 247 -20.63 -15.57 -24.67
CA SER A 247 -19.37 -15.27 -25.35
C SER A 247 -19.34 -13.78 -25.68
N TRP A 248 -18.36 -13.07 -25.13
CA TRP A 248 -18.11 -11.67 -25.44
C TRP A 248 -16.98 -11.57 -26.45
N GLU A 249 -17.17 -10.76 -27.49
CA GLU A 249 -16.17 -10.53 -28.51
C GLU A 249 -15.77 -9.04 -28.54
N TYR A 250 -14.48 -8.78 -28.44
CA TYR A 250 -13.89 -7.44 -28.46
C TYR A 250 -12.87 -7.34 -29.58
N PHE A 251 -13.00 -6.31 -30.43
CA PHE A 251 -12.01 -5.98 -31.45
C PHE A 251 -11.17 -4.81 -30.95
N ILE A 252 -9.90 -5.06 -30.61
CA ILE A 252 -9.00 -4.06 -30.03
C ILE A 252 -7.77 -3.91 -30.92
N ALA A 253 -7.33 -2.69 -31.18
CA ALA A 253 -6.07 -2.43 -31.87
C ALA A 253 -5.14 -1.57 -31.03
N ALA A 254 -3.83 -1.83 -31.12
CA ALA A 254 -2.81 -0.90 -30.64
C ALA A 254 -2.50 0.11 -31.75
N GLU A 255 -2.68 1.40 -31.47
CA GLU A 255 -2.48 2.49 -32.43
C GLU A 255 -1.58 3.58 -31.86
N GLU A 256 -0.75 4.17 -32.71
CA GLU A 256 0.10 5.30 -32.35
C GLU A 256 -0.67 6.61 -32.51
N ILE A 257 -0.76 7.38 -31.44
CA ILE A 257 -1.43 8.69 -31.41
C ILE A 257 -0.49 9.75 -30.84
N THR A 258 -0.84 11.02 -31.06
CA THR A 258 -0.26 12.13 -30.29
C THR A 258 -1.21 12.44 -29.14
N TRP A 259 -0.75 12.22 -27.90
CA TRP A 259 -1.50 12.47 -26.68
C TRP A 259 -1.09 13.80 -26.07
N ASP A 260 -2.07 14.63 -25.71
CA ASP A 260 -1.86 15.89 -24.96
C ASP A 260 -2.30 15.66 -23.52
N TYR A 261 -1.35 15.72 -22.58
CA TYR A 261 -1.65 15.51 -21.15
C TYR A 261 -2.37 16.70 -20.51
N ALA A 262 -2.27 17.90 -21.10
CA ALA A 262 -2.83 19.13 -20.55
C ALA A 262 -3.56 19.93 -21.65
N PRO A 263 -4.70 19.40 -22.17
CA PRO A 263 -5.42 20.04 -23.25
C PRO A 263 -6.00 21.41 -22.85
N GLU A 264 -6.32 21.60 -21.56
CA GLU A 264 -6.94 22.83 -21.03
C GLU A 264 -5.91 23.91 -20.65
N ILE A 265 -4.62 23.58 -20.53
CA ILE A 265 -3.57 24.55 -20.15
C ILE A 265 -2.99 25.20 -21.42
N PRO A 266 -3.01 26.55 -21.55
CA PRO A 266 -2.37 27.25 -22.67
C PRO A 266 -0.85 27.02 -22.69
N THR A 267 -0.29 26.82 -23.88
CA THR A 267 1.15 26.49 -24.11
C THR A 267 2.12 27.48 -23.46
N GLN A 268 1.75 28.76 -23.38
CA GLN A 268 2.57 29.83 -22.81
C GLN A 268 3.03 29.59 -21.35
N TYR A 269 2.29 28.81 -20.56
CA TYR A 269 2.65 28.53 -19.16
C TYR A 269 3.66 27.37 -18.99
N LEU A 270 3.86 26.55 -20.03
CA LEU A 270 4.75 25.38 -19.99
C LEU A 270 6.03 25.58 -20.84
N ASP A 271 5.99 26.50 -21.81
CA ASP A 271 7.06 26.70 -22.81
C ASP A 271 8.26 27.55 -22.32
N ASN A 272 8.27 28.01 -21.06
CA ASN A 272 9.33 28.89 -20.54
C ASN A 272 10.69 28.22 -20.31
N PHE A 273 10.86 26.97 -20.72
CA PHE A 273 12.12 26.25 -20.58
C PHE A 273 12.58 25.70 -21.93
N SER A 274 13.62 26.31 -22.48
CA SER A 274 14.32 25.78 -23.66
C SER A 274 14.84 24.36 -23.37
N ASN A 275 14.58 23.43 -24.30
CA ASN A 275 14.95 22.00 -24.29
C ASN A 275 13.97 20.97 -23.67
N PHE A 276 12.71 21.33 -23.38
CA PHE A 276 11.69 20.36 -22.96
C PHE A 276 10.76 19.93 -24.11
N ILE A 277 10.26 18.69 -24.07
CA ILE A 277 9.31 18.13 -25.06
C ILE A 277 7.93 18.82 -24.97
N GLY A 278 7.55 19.30 -23.78
CA GLY A 278 6.28 20.00 -23.55
C GLY A 278 5.15 19.07 -23.10
N LYS A 279 3.91 19.35 -23.52
CA LYS A 279 2.71 18.61 -23.06
C LYS A 279 2.21 17.50 -23.99
N LYS A 280 2.74 17.42 -25.22
CA LYS A 280 2.31 16.49 -26.25
C LYS A 280 3.35 15.41 -26.50
N TYR A 281 2.92 14.16 -26.48
CA TYR A 281 3.80 13.00 -26.66
C TYR A 281 3.19 12.02 -27.66
N LYS A 282 4.02 11.41 -28.49
CA LYS A 282 3.65 10.23 -29.29
C LYS A 282 3.56 9.03 -28.35
N LYS A 283 2.42 8.34 -28.39
CA LYS A 283 2.08 7.22 -27.50
C LYS A 283 1.40 6.10 -28.27
N ALA A 284 1.45 4.88 -27.73
CA ALA A 284 0.66 3.75 -28.22
C ALA A 284 -0.51 3.50 -27.27
N VAL A 285 -1.73 3.39 -27.82
CA VAL A 285 -2.96 3.22 -27.02
C VAL A 285 -3.81 2.08 -27.55
N PHE A 286 -4.60 1.47 -26.66
CA PHE A 286 -5.60 0.48 -27.04
C PHE A 286 -6.89 1.17 -27.49
N ARG A 287 -7.38 0.81 -28.68
CA ARG A 287 -8.62 1.34 -29.25
C ARG A 287 -9.58 0.24 -29.65
N GLN A 288 -10.86 0.42 -29.32
CA GLN A 288 -11.91 -0.54 -29.67
C GLN A 288 -12.54 -0.23 -31.03
N TYR A 289 -12.81 -1.31 -31.78
CA TYR A 289 -13.47 -1.33 -33.07
C TYR A 289 -14.78 -2.11 -33.02
N LYS A 290 -15.66 -1.86 -33.99
CA LYS A 290 -16.96 -2.53 -34.07
C LYS A 290 -16.86 -3.97 -34.58
N ASP A 291 -15.88 -4.25 -35.43
CA ASP A 291 -15.73 -5.53 -36.13
C ASP A 291 -14.26 -5.82 -36.48
N SER A 292 -14.02 -7.00 -37.05
CA SER A 292 -12.71 -7.48 -37.48
C SER A 292 -12.11 -6.74 -38.68
N SER A 293 -12.83 -5.82 -39.31
CA SER A 293 -12.26 -4.99 -40.39
C SER A 293 -11.33 -3.90 -39.85
N PHE A 294 -11.45 -3.53 -38.57
CA PHE A 294 -10.71 -2.44 -37.94
C PHE A 294 -10.80 -1.11 -38.69
N THR A 295 -11.93 -0.84 -39.36
CA THR A 295 -12.17 0.39 -40.11
C THR A 295 -12.88 1.46 -39.29
N LYS A 296 -13.99 1.09 -38.62
CA LYS A 296 -14.82 2.01 -37.83
C LYS A 296 -14.60 1.79 -36.33
N PRO A 297 -14.02 2.78 -35.61
CA PRO A 297 -13.89 2.69 -34.16
C PRO A 297 -15.27 2.72 -33.50
N THR A 298 -15.39 2.09 -32.32
CA THR A 298 -16.66 2.07 -31.57
C THR A 298 -17.09 3.47 -31.16
N TYR A 299 -16.12 4.31 -30.78
CA TYR A 299 -16.32 5.72 -30.46
C TYR A 299 -15.58 6.59 -31.47
N ALA A 300 -16.30 7.51 -32.12
CA ALA A 300 -15.72 8.45 -33.08
C ALA A 300 -14.80 9.46 -32.38
N ILE A 301 -15.21 9.94 -31.20
CA ILE A 301 -14.45 10.85 -30.34
C ILE A 301 -13.89 10.05 -29.16
N TRP A 302 -12.63 10.31 -28.80
CA TRP A 302 -12.03 9.70 -27.64
C TRP A 302 -12.79 10.10 -26.37
N PRO A 303 -13.26 9.16 -25.53
CA PRO A 303 -14.03 9.49 -24.33
C PRO A 303 -13.19 10.31 -23.35
N LYS A 304 -13.56 11.58 -23.12
CA LYS A 304 -12.78 12.51 -22.29
C LYS A 304 -12.58 12.01 -20.86
N GLU A 305 -13.60 11.37 -20.29
CA GLU A 305 -13.59 10.84 -18.92
C GLU A 305 -12.62 9.66 -18.73
N ARG A 306 -12.33 8.90 -19.79
CA ARG A 306 -11.44 7.72 -19.72
C ARG A 306 -9.96 8.06 -19.88
N GLY A 307 -9.62 9.30 -20.25
CA GLY A 307 -8.23 9.69 -20.49
C GLY A 307 -7.57 8.76 -21.49
N ILE A 308 -6.28 8.45 -21.33
CA ILE A 308 -5.51 7.61 -22.26
C ILE A 308 -5.90 6.11 -22.23
N LEU A 309 -6.79 5.69 -21.32
CA LEU A 309 -7.08 4.29 -21.07
C LEU A 309 -7.74 3.60 -22.26
N GLY A 310 -7.39 2.33 -22.43
CA GLY A 310 -8.04 1.43 -23.36
C GLY A 310 -9.53 1.19 -23.05
N PRO A 311 -10.25 0.48 -23.94
CA PRO A 311 -11.63 0.11 -23.69
C PRO A 311 -11.80 -0.73 -22.42
N VAL A 312 -12.95 -0.57 -21.76
CA VAL A 312 -13.29 -1.36 -20.57
C VAL A 312 -13.74 -2.75 -21.01
N ILE A 313 -13.01 -3.77 -20.60
CA ILE A 313 -13.38 -5.18 -20.83
C ILE A 313 -14.21 -5.64 -19.63
N ARG A 314 -15.33 -6.33 -19.89
CA ARG A 314 -16.23 -6.84 -18.85
C ARG A 314 -16.55 -8.31 -19.10
N ALA A 315 -16.63 -9.08 -18.01
CA ALA A 315 -17.20 -10.42 -18.03
C ALA A 315 -17.81 -10.82 -16.69
N GLU A 316 -18.83 -11.67 -16.77
CA GLU A 316 -19.31 -12.43 -15.61
C GLU A 316 -18.55 -13.76 -15.47
N VAL A 317 -18.68 -14.37 -14.30
CA VAL A 317 -18.16 -15.73 -14.05
C VAL A 317 -18.75 -16.72 -15.04
N ARG A 318 -17.89 -17.58 -15.61
CA ARG A 318 -18.16 -18.54 -16.71
C ARG A 318 -18.30 -17.94 -18.09
N ASP A 319 -18.28 -16.62 -18.24
CA ASP A 319 -18.26 -16.03 -19.57
C ASP A 319 -16.94 -16.33 -20.29
N THR A 320 -17.01 -16.47 -21.61
CA THR A 320 -15.83 -16.61 -22.46
C THR A 320 -15.59 -15.29 -23.17
N ILE A 321 -14.39 -14.74 -23.01
CA ILE A 321 -13.97 -13.53 -23.71
C ILE A 321 -13.07 -13.91 -24.87
N SER A 322 -13.39 -13.38 -26.05
CA SER A 322 -12.58 -13.42 -27.26
C SER A 322 -12.13 -12.00 -27.59
N ILE A 323 -10.82 -11.74 -27.52
CA ILE A 323 -10.22 -10.46 -27.88
C ILE A 323 -9.45 -10.65 -29.18
N VAL A 324 -9.98 -10.10 -30.28
CA VAL A 324 -9.28 -10.03 -31.56
C VAL A 324 -8.40 -8.79 -31.52
N PHE A 325 -7.10 -9.00 -31.31
CA PHE A 325 -6.10 -7.95 -31.20
C PHE A 325 -5.37 -7.73 -32.53
N LYS A 326 -5.37 -6.49 -33.03
CA LYS A 326 -4.58 -6.08 -34.20
C LYS A 326 -3.49 -5.10 -33.80
N ASN A 327 -2.25 -5.43 -34.10
CA ASN A 327 -1.17 -4.48 -33.90
C ASN A 327 -1.03 -3.54 -35.11
N ARG A 328 -1.31 -2.24 -34.94
CA ARG A 328 -1.10 -1.21 -35.97
C ARG A 328 0.04 -0.26 -35.64
N ALA A 329 0.74 -0.52 -34.54
CA ALA A 329 1.91 0.27 -34.14
C ALA A 329 3.18 -0.23 -34.83
N SER A 330 4.27 0.51 -34.66
CA SER A 330 5.58 0.22 -35.26
C SER A 330 6.36 -0.90 -34.56
N ARG A 331 5.90 -1.37 -33.40
CA ARG A 331 6.61 -2.33 -32.53
C ARG A 331 5.72 -3.51 -32.14
N PRO A 332 6.29 -4.68 -31.83
CA PRO A 332 5.52 -5.81 -31.35
C PRO A 332 4.91 -5.51 -29.98
N TYR A 333 3.62 -5.83 -29.83
CA TYR A 333 2.85 -5.65 -28.60
C TYR A 333 1.99 -6.88 -28.31
N SER A 334 1.43 -6.96 -27.11
CA SER A 334 0.53 -8.04 -26.71
C SER A 334 -0.65 -7.53 -25.88
N ILE A 335 -1.55 -8.44 -25.51
CA ILE A 335 -2.55 -8.23 -24.46
C ILE A 335 -2.35 -9.27 -23.37
N TYR A 336 -2.08 -8.80 -22.16
CA TYR A 336 -2.00 -9.57 -20.93
C TYR A 336 -3.07 -9.06 -19.95
N VAL A 337 -3.82 -9.98 -19.35
CA VAL A 337 -4.91 -9.67 -18.41
C VAL A 337 -4.54 -10.08 -17.00
N HIS A 338 -4.86 -9.22 -16.02
CA HIS A 338 -4.62 -9.51 -14.61
C HIS A 338 -5.81 -10.21 -13.96
N GLY A 339 -5.50 -11.12 -13.03
CA GLY A 339 -6.45 -11.84 -12.20
C GLY A 339 -7.49 -12.63 -12.98
N VAL A 340 -7.12 -13.22 -14.10
CA VAL A 340 -7.94 -14.26 -14.74
C VAL A 340 -7.04 -15.44 -15.02
N SER A 341 -7.54 -16.64 -14.76
CA SER A 341 -6.83 -17.89 -15.03
C SER A 341 -6.81 -18.21 -16.52
N VAL A 342 -5.87 -17.58 -17.22
CA VAL A 342 -5.65 -17.75 -18.67
C VAL A 342 -4.86 -19.03 -18.98
N SER A 343 -5.10 -19.62 -20.15
CA SER A 343 -4.23 -20.69 -20.65
C SER A 343 -2.90 -20.12 -21.12
N LYS A 344 -1.86 -20.96 -21.16
CA LYS A 344 -0.53 -20.54 -21.62
C LYS A 344 -0.55 -19.97 -23.04
N ASP A 345 -1.46 -20.45 -23.87
CA ASP A 345 -1.61 -20.03 -25.27
C ASP A 345 -2.17 -18.60 -25.37
N ALA A 346 -3.07 -18.24 -24.47
CA ALA A 346 -3.74 -16.94 -24.42
C ALA A 346 -3.16 -15.99 -23.36
N GLU A 347 -1.98 -16.29 -22.82
CA GLU A 347 -1.36 -15.51 -21.74
C GLU A 347 -0.96 -14.11 -22.21
N GLY A 348 -0.29 -14.00 -23.36
CA GLY A 348 0.20 -12.72 -23.88
C GLY A 348 1.40 -12.11 -23.15
N ALA A 349 2.03 -12.84 -22.23
CA ALA A 349 3.31 -12.47 -21.61
C ALA A 349 4.49 -13.12 -22.33
N VAL A 350 5.58 -12.38 -22.49
CA VAL A 350 6.83 -12.85 -23.09
C VAL A 350 7.80 -13.26 -21.98
N TYR A 351 8.37 -14.45 -22.10
CA TYR A 351 9.40 -14.94 -21.20
C TYR A 351 10.77 -14.92 -21.89
N PRO A 352 11.90 -14.88 -21.16
CA PRO A 352 13.22 -14.98 -21.77
C PRO A 352 13.40 -16.21 -22.68
N SER A 353 12.56 -17.24 -22.52
CA SER A 353 12.56 -18.48 -23.29
C SER A 353 11.39 -18.64 -24.27
N ASP A 354 10.46 -17.68 -24.40
CA ASP A 354 9.25 -17.84 -25.22
C ASP A 354 8.79 -16.50 -25.83
N HIS A 355 8.69 -16.42 -27.17
CA HIS A 355 8.37 -15.20 -27.92
C HIS A 355 6.88 -15.15 -28.32
N LYS A 356 6.00 -14.74 -27.39
CA LYS A 356 4.55 -14.58 -27.63
C LYS A 356 4.12 -13.12 -27.80
N ALA A 357 4.72 -12.43 -28.78
CA ALA A 357 4.37 -11.06 -29.15
C ALA A 357 3.64 -11.00 -30.50
N VAL A 358 2.76 -10.02 -30.68
CA VAL A 358 2.06 -9.80 -31.96
C VAL A 358 2.81 -8.75 -32.75
N GLU A 359 3.40 -9.16 -33.87
CA GLU A 359 4.18 -8.30 -34.74
C GLU A 359 3.33 -7.18 -35.38
N PRO A 360 3.94 -6.05 -35.77
CA PRO A 360 3.27 -5.00 -36.52
C PRO A 360 2.47 -5.52 -37.73
N GLY A 361 1.24 -5.06 -37.89
CA GLY A 361 0.32 -5.45 -38.95
C GLY A 361 -0.42 -6.77 -38.72
N HIS A 362 0.03 -7.60 -37.77
CA HIS A 362 -0.57 -8.91 -37.51
C HIS A 362 -1.79 -8.83 -36.60
N VAL A 363 -2.61 -9.88 -36.67
CA VAL A 363 -3.81 -10.07 -35.85
C VAL A 363 -3.69 -11.36 -35.07
N TYR A 364 -3.99 -11.32 -33.77
CA TYR A 364 -4.03 -12.48 -32.89
C TYR A 364 -5.32 -12.47 -32.08
N THR A 365 -5.88 -13.65 -31.81
CA THR A 365 -7.12 -13.77 -31.03
C THR A 365 -6.83 -14.42 -29.68
N TYR A 366 -6.95 -13.64 -28.61
CA TYR A 366 -6.86 -14.13 -27.24
C TYR A 366 -8.22 -14.65 -26.82
N LYS A 367 -8.29 -15.93 -26.42
CA LYS A 367 -9.54 -16.55 -25.94
C LYS A 367 -9.32 -17.13 -24.56
N TRP A 368 -10.13 -16.67 -23.60
CA TRP A 368 -10.08 -17.16 -22.23
C TRP A 368 -11.48 -17.17 -21.61
N THR A 369 -11.64 -17.95 -20.56
CA THR A 369 -12.90 -18.12 -19.83
C THR A 369 -12.68 -17.73 -18.39
N VAL A 370 -13.56 -16.90 -17.83
CA VAL A 370 -13.54 -16.58 -16.40
C VAL A 370 -13.94 -17.83 -15.63
N LEU A 371 -13.00 -18.40 -14.87
CA LEU A 371 -13.26 -19.62 -14.12
C LEU A 371 -14.04 -19.31 -12.83
N ASP A 372 -14.69 -20.33 -12.28
CA ASP A 372 -15.35 -20.22 -10.97
C ASP A 372 -14.32 -19.94 -9.84
N THR A 373 -13.05 -20.29 -10.02
CA THR A 373 -11.95 -19.94 -9.10
C THR A 373 -11.66 -18.44 -9.07
N ASP A 374 -12.02 -17.72 -10.14
CA ASP A 374 -11.73 -16.30 -10.34
C ASP A 374 -12.92 -15.43 -9.90
N GLU A 375 -14.01 -16.06 -9.45
CA GLU A 375 -15.25 -15.43 -8.99
C GLU A 375 -14.98 -14.53 -7.78
N PRO A 376 -15.43 -13.26 -7.80
CA PRO A 376 -15.41 -12.40 -6.63
C PRO A 376 -16.09 -13.09 -5.44
N THR A 377 -15.48 -13.03 -4.25
CA THR A 377 -16.02 -13.66 -3.05
C THR A 377 -17.27 -12.94 -2.55
N VAL A 378 -17.90 -13.45 -1.49
CA VAL A 378 -19.06 -12.78 -0.87
C VAL A 378 -18.69 -11.38 -0.35
N LYS A 379 -17.49 -11.22 0.23
CA LYS A 379 -16.98 -9.93 0.74
C LYS A 379 -16.61 -8.95 -0.37
N ASP A 380 -16.24 -9.45 -1.55
CA ASP A 380 -15.96 -8.59 -2.70
C ASP A 380 -17.20 -7.82 -3.19
N SER A 381 -16.94 -6.69 -3.83
CA SER A 381 -17.96 -5.92 -4.57
C SER A 381 -18.60 -6.76 -5.70
N GLN A 382 -19.68 -6.26 -6.30
CA GLN A 382 -20.35 -6.94 -7.42
C GLN A 382 -19.40 -7.18 -8.60
N CYS A 383 -18.49 -6.24 -8.84
CA CYS A 383 -17.42 -6.34 -9.81
C CYS A 383 -16.10 -5.96 -9.13
N ILE A 384 -15.04 -6.71 -9.45
CA ILE A 384 -13.67 -6.41 -9.03
C ILE A 384 -12.91 -5.79 -10.19
N THR A 385 -12.19 -4.71 -9.91
CA THR A 385 -11.39 -3.98 -10.88
C THR A 385 -10.04 -4.66 -11.05
N LYS A 386 -9.70 -4.95 -12.30
CA LYS A 386 -8.42 -5.50 -12.77
C LYS A 386 -7.92 -4.65 -13.92
N LEU A 387 -6.76 -5.00 -14.43
CA LEU A 387 -6.11 -4.26 -15.51
C LEU A 387 -5.61 -5.21 -16.59
N TYR A 388 -5.47 -4.68 -17.80
CA TYR A 388 -4.80 -5.35 -18.89
C TYR A 388 -3.80 -4.40 -19.54
N HIS A 389 -2.69 -4.94 -20.03
CA HIS A 389 -1.61 -4.18 -20.66
C HIS A 389 -0.85 -5.05 -21.66
N SER A 390 0.10 -4.46 -22.39
CA SER A 390 1.07 -5.25 -23.16
C SER A 390 2.20 -5.75 -22.27
N ALA A 391 2.56 -7.03 -22.41
CA ALA A 391 3.56 -7.71 -21.59
C ALA A 391 4.75 -8.22 -22.43
N VAL A 392 5.06 -7.51 -23.53
CA VAL A 392 6.31 -7.70 -24.28
C VAL A 392 7.47 -7.09 -23.50
N ASP A 393 7.34 -5.81 -23.16
CA ASP A 393 8.13 -5.15 -22.11
C ASP A 393 7.16 -4.37 -21.24
N MET A 394 6.67 -5.01 -20.18
CA MET A 394 5.66 -4.44 -19.28
C MET A 394 5.97 -2.99 -18.89
N THR A 395 7.22 -2.69 -18.53
CA THR A 395 7.57 -1.37 -18.00
C THR A 395 7.52 -0.32 -19.10
N ARG A 396 8.11 -0.63 -20.26
CA ARG A 396 8.16 0.31 -21.40
C ARG A 396 6.82 0.43 -22.12
N ASP A 397 6.07 -0.65 -22.20
CA ASP A 397 4.78 -0.70 -22.89
C ASP A 397 3.72 0.11 -22.13
N ILE A 398 3.63 -0.07 -20.80
CA ILE A 398 2.75 0.74 -19.95
C ILE A 398 3.18 2.22 -20.00
N ALA A 399 4.49 2.51 -19.88
CA ALA A 399 5.00 3.88 -20.01
C ALA A 399 4.66 4.51 -21.37
N SER A 400 4.57 3.69 -22.43
CA SER A 400 4.18 4.12 -23.78
C SER A 400 2.67 4.37 -23.94
N GLY A 401 1.84 3.94 -22.99
CA GLY A 401 0.39 4.22 -22.95
C GLY A 401 -0.52 2.97 -23.03
N LEU A 402 0.04 1.77 -23.12
CA LEU A 402 -0.74 0.54 -23.32
C LEU A 402 -1.28 -0.04 -22.01
N ILE A 403 -2.39 0.52 -21.54
CA ILE A 403 -3.08 0.09 -20.33
C ILE A 403 -4.61 0.25 -20.48
N GLY A 404 -5.38 -0.66 -19.90
CA GLY A 404 -6.83 -0.54 -19.83
C GLY A 404 -7.45 -1.29 -18.65
N PRO A 405 -8.68 -0.93 -18.26
CA PRO A 405 -9.39 -1.57 -17.15
C PRO A 405 -10.12 -2.85 -17.59
N LEU A 406 -10.12 -3.84 -16.72
CA LEU A 406 -10.86 -5.10 -16.84
C LEU A 406 -11.76 -5.27 -15.61
N LEU A 407 -13.04 -5.54 -15.79
CA LEU A 407 -13.99 -5.80 -14.70
C LEU A 407 -14.40 -7.27 -14.75
N VAL A 408 -14.20 -7.97 -13.64
CA VAL A 408 -14.72 -9.33 -13.43
C VAL A 408 -15.86 -9.26 -12.45
N CYS A 409 -17.05 -9.70 -12.84
CA CYS A 409 -18.27 -9.51 -12.08
C CYS A 409 -18.89 -10.83 -11.63
N LYS A 410 -19.61 -10.78 -10.50
CA LYS A 410 -20.47 -11.86 -10.01
C LYS A 410 -21.54 -12.20 -11.05
N ARG A 411 -22.05 -13.43 -10.99
CA ARG A 411 -23.11 -13.88 -11.92
C ARG A 411 -24.35 -12.97 -11.83
N LYS A 412 -24.92 -12.63 -12.99
CA LYS A 412 -26.10 -11.77 -13.14
C LYS A 412 -25.90 -10.30 -12.70
N ALA A 413 -24.68 -9.87 -12.39
CA ALA A 413 -24.39 -8.49 -12.03
C ALA A 413 -24.48 -7.54 -13.22
N LEU A 414 -24.30 -8.04 -14.45
CA LEU A 414 -24.37 -7.30 -15.69
C LEU A 414 -25.72 -7.52 -16.41
N ASP A 415 -26.17 -6.51 -17.13
CA ASP A 415 -27.30 -6.60 -18.05
C ASP A 415 -26.89 -7.19 -19.42
N SER A 416 -27.79 -7.21 -20.41
CA SER A 416 -27.48 -7.70 -21.76
C SER A 416 -26.50 -6.80 -22.54
N LYS A 417 -26.28 -5.56 -22.09
CA LYS A 417 -25.36 -4.58 -22.68
C LYS A 417 -24.02 -4.49 -21.95
N GLY A 418 -23.85 -5.24 -20.85
CA GLY A 418 -22.65 -5.22 -20.02
C GLY A 418 -22.61 -4.09 -19.00
N VAL A 419 -23.74 -3.47 -18.66
CA VAL A 419 -23.86 -2.43 -17.62
C VAL A 419 -24.19 -3.08 -16.28
N GLN A 420 -23.59 -2.57 -15.19
CA GLN A 420 -23.87 -3.05 -13.84
C GLN A 420 -25.30 -2.73 -13.42
N LYS A 421 -26.02 -3.72 -12.85
CA LYS A 421 -27.43 -3.55 -12.44
C LYS A 421 -27.64 -2.81 -11.12
N LYS A 422 -26.66 -2.85 -10.21
CA LYS A 422 -26.76 -2.31 -8.84
C LYS A 422 -26.16 -0.92 -8.67
N ALA A 423 -25.56 -0.36 -9.71
CA ALA A 423 -24.91 0.94 -9.68
C ALA A 423 -25.50 1.82 -10.79
N ASP A 424 -25.95 3.03 -10.44
CA ASP A 424 -26.48 3.98 -11.42
C ASP A 424 -25.37 4.57 -12.31
N VAL A 425 -24.15 4.69 -11.76
CA VAL A 425 -22.98 5.25 -12.45
C VAL A 425 -21.73 4.39 -12.18
N GLU A 426 -21.00 4.05 -13.23
CA GLU A 426 -19.72 3.34 -13.18
C GLU A 426 -18.58 4.31 -13.56
N GLN A 427 -17.73 4.65 -12.59
CA GLN A 427 -16.57 5.51 -12.80
C GLN A 427 -15.27 4.71 -12.74
N HIS A 428 -14.32 5.06 -13.62
CA HIS A 428 -12.99 4.45 -13.63
C HIS A 428 -11.94 5.52 -13.34
N ALA A 429 -11.05 5.23 -12.39
CA ALA A 429 -9.90 6.07 -12.08
C ALA A 429 -8.64 5.19 -12.04
N VAL A 430 -7.73 5.42 -12.97
CA VAL A 430 -6.42 4.73 -13.00
C VAL A 430 -5.34 5.76 -12.73
N PHE A 431 -4.67 5.61 -11.60
CA PHE A 431 -3.56 6.46 -11.20
C PHE A 431 -2.26 5.92 -11.81
N ALA A 432 -1.98 6.35 -13.04
CA ALA A 432 -0.78 5.95 -13.78
C ALA A 432 0.29 7.05 -13.75
N VAL A 433 1.53 6.66 -13.51
CA VAL A 433 2.72 7.51 -13.70
C VAL A 433 3.41 7.06 -14.98
N PHE A 434 3.16 7.78 -16.07
CA PHE A 434 3.79 7.50 -17.37
C PHE A 434 5.19 8.11 -17.41
N ASP A 435 6.21 7.29 -17.14
CA ASP A 435 7.61 7.69 -17.28
C ASP A 435 8.02 7.67 -18.76
N GLU A 436 7.86 8.81 -19.45
CA GLU A 436 8.17 8.95 -20.88
C GLU A 436 9.61 8.57 -21.25
N ASN A 437 10.53 8.56 -20.29
CA ASN A 437 11.92 8.16 -20.51
C ASN A 437 12.07 6.66 -20.75
N LYS A 438 11.09 5.89 -20.27
CA LYS A 438 10.97 4.45 -20.53
C LYS A 438 10.06 4.17 -21.72
N SER A 439 9.47 5.19 -22.36
CA SER A 439 8.66 4.97 -23.55
C SER A 439 9.52 4.58 -24.74
N TRP A 440 8.97 3.70 -25.59
CA TRP A 440 9.53 3.36 -26.89
C TRP A 440 9.64 4.55 -27.86
N TYR A 441 8.87 5.61 -27.61
CA TYR A 441 8.77 6.78 -28.49
C TYR A 441 9.58 7.99 -27.99
N LEU A 442 10.45 7.81 -26.99
CA LEU A 442 11.27 8.89 -26.45
C LEU A 442 12.06 9.62 -27.55
N GLU A 443 12.77 8.89 -28.40
CA GLU A 443 13.57 9.46 -29.49
C GLU A 443 12.70 10.19 -30.53
N ASP A 444 11.54 9.62 -30.87
CA ASP A 444 10.58 10.25 -31.80
C ASP A 444 10.07 11.56 -31.22
N ASN A 445 9.82 11.60 -29.92
CA ASN A 445 9.34 12.78 -29.21
C ASN A 445 10.42 13.87 -29.12
N ILE A 446 11.66 13.50 -28.79
CA ILE A 446 12.79 14.44 -28.75
C ILE A 446 13.00 15.07 -30.14
N LYS A 447 13.03 14.25 -31.21
CA LYS A 447 13.22 14.76 -32.58
C LYS A 447 12.09 15.67 -33.05
N LYS A 448 10.86 15.41 -32.60
CA LYS A 448 9.67 16.14 -33.05
C LYS A 448 9.44 17.45 -32.30
N TYR A 449 9.72 17.46 -30.99
CA TYR A 449 9.32 18.57 -30.12
C TYR A 449 10.49 19.39 -29.55
N CYS A 450 11.72 18.88 -29.55
CA CYS A 450 12.88 19.65 -29.08
C CYS A 450 13.55 20.42 -30.23
N SER A 451 13.86 21.71 -30.00
CA SER A 451 14.50 22.57 -31.00
C SER A 451 15.95 22.18 -31.32
N ASN A 452 16.71 21.66 -30.34
CA ASN A 452 18.09 21.20 -30.50
C ASN A 452 18.24 19.75 -30.01
N SER A 453 18.10 18.77 -30.91
CA SER A 453 18.18 17.35 -30.56
C SER A 453 19.58 16.86 -30.14
N SER A 454 20.64 17.59 -30.50
CA SER A 454 22.05 17.21 -30.25
C SER A 454 22.58 17.63 -28.86
N THR A 455 21.89 18.53 -28.15
CA THR A 455 22.28 19.02 -26.82
C THR A 455 21.49 18.37 -25.68
N VAL A 456 20.60 17.43 -25.97
CA VAL A 456 19.78 16.74 -24.97
C VAL A 456 20.59 15.60 -24.35
N ASP A 457 21.14 15.84 -23.16
CA ASP A 457 21.74 14.77 -22.37
C ASP A 457 20.64 13.87 -21.79
N LYS A 458 20.66 12.59 -22.18
CA LYS A 458 19.72 11.56 -21.72
C LYS A 458 19.91 11.21 -20.24
N ASN A 459 21.06 11.55 -19.65
CA ASN A 459 21.40 11.30 -18.24
C ASN A 459 21.23 12.52 -17.32
N THR A 460 21.04 13.73 -17.87
CA THR A 460 20.82 14.92 -17.05
C THR A 460 19.45 14.83 -16.39
N LYS A 461 19.39 15.18 -15.09
CA LYS A 461 18.19 15.26 -14.23
C LYS A 461 17.12 16.28 -14.68
N CYS A 462 16.86 16.42 -15.99
CA CYS A 462 15.73 17.16 -16.56
C CYS A 462 14.40 16.37 -16.50
N LEU A 463 14.37 15.24 -15.81
CA LEU A 463 13.30 14.24 -15.89
C LEU A 463 12.25 14.31 -14.77
N ILE A 464 12.32 15.29 -13.87
CA ILE A 464 11.44 15.35 -12.69
C ILE A 464 10.01 15.84 -13.04
N TYR A 465 9.81 16.53 -14.17
CA TYR A 465 8.49 17.04 -14.58
C TYR A 465 7.74 16.17 -15.60
N ASN A 466 8.34 15.09 -16.12
CA ASN A 466 7.68 14.21 -17.10
C ASN A 466 6.67 13.23 -16.46
N ILE A 467 6.40 13.31 -15.15
CA ILE A 467 5.33 12.56 -14.49
C ILE A 467 4.02 13.31 -14.66
N CYS A 468 3.31 13.07 -15.76
CA CYS A 468 1.97 13.60 -15.94
C CYS A 468 0.98 12.83 -15.03
N LYS A 469 0.58 13.42 -13.90
CA LYS A 469 -0.53 12.92 -13.08
C LYS A 469 -1.84 13.15 -13.84
N PHE A 470 -2.61 12.08 -14.07
CA PHE A 470 -3.89 12.16 -14.80
C PHE A 470 -5.08 11.96 -13.84
N LEU A 471 -5.78 13.06 -13.50
CA LEU A 471 -7.22 13.15 -13.23
C LEU A 471 -7.56 14.56 -12.73
N LYS A 472 -8.73 15.09 -13.16
CA LYS A 472 -9.45 16.19 -12.53
C LYS A 472 -9.96 15.76 -11.15
N ILE A 473 -9.03 15.61 -10.21
CA ILE A 473 -9.31 15.74 -8.78
C ILE A 473 -8.38 16.88 -8.36
N HIS A 474 -8.92 18.09 -8.34
CA HIS A 474 -8.22 19.30 -7.91
C HIS A 474 -7.91 19.20 -6.41
N SER A 475 -6.94 18.39 -5.98
CA SER A 475 -6.60 18.33 -4.54
C SER A 475 -5.31 17.60 -4.12
N PHE A 476 -4.42 17.18 -5.02
CA PHE A 476 -3.08 16.74 -4.60
C PHE A 476 -1.99 17.42 -5.42
N SER A 477 -1.31 18.35 -4.76
CA SER A 477 -0.06 18.99 -5.20
C SER A 477 0.99 17.94 -5.63
N PRO A 478 2.01 18.36 -6.42
CA PRO A 478 2.95 17.44 -7.04
C PRO A 478 3.76 16.68 -5.98
N LEU A 479 3.82 15.36 -6.13
CA LEU A 479 4.74 14.51 -5.39
C LEU A 479 6.13 14.78 -5.94
N GLN A 480 6.85 15.72 -5.34
CA GLN A 480 8.27 15.92 -5.63
C GLN A 480 9.07 14.75 -5.02
N ILE A 481 9.40 13.78 -5.86
CA ILE A 481 10.36 12.73 -5.51
C ILE A 481 11.76 13.36 -5.61
N PHE A 482 12.25 13.89 -4.49
CA PHE A 482 13.68 14.15 -4.34
C PHE A 482 14.39 12.89 -3.83
N HIS A 483 15.47 12.54 -4.52
CA HIS A 483 16.48 11.63 -4.03
C HIS A 483 17.34 12.40 -3.02
N ILE A 484 17.14 12.14 -1.73
CA ILE A 484 18.11 12.49 -0.70
C ILE A 484 19.15 11.38 -0.70
N LEU A 485 20.40 11.75 -1.03
CA LEU A 485 21.56 10.89 -0.86
C LEU A 485 21.74 10.68 0.65
N SER A 486 21.46 9.47 1.13
CA SER A 486 21.78 9.08 2.51
C SER A 486 23.29 8.88 2.62
N GLN A 487 24.03 9.93 2.99
CA GLN A 487 25.32 9.77 3.65
C GLN A 487 25.19 10.25 5.09
N VAL A 488 25.12 9.27 6.00
CA VAL A 488 25.13 9.48 7.44
C VAL A 488 26.53 9.98 7.84
N ARG A 489 26.65 11.26 8.17
CA ARG A 489 27.73 11.78 9.01
C ARG A 489 27.11 12.51 10.20
N SER A 490 27.28 11.91 11.38
CA SER A 490 26.79 12.40 12.66
C SER A 490 27.54 13.66 13.10
N ARG A 491 26.87 14.82 13.02
CA ARG A 491 27.11 15.98 13.88
C ARG A 491 25.80 16.29 14.62
N PRO A 492 25.85 16.85 15.84
CA PRO A 492 24.64 17.05 16.64
C PRO A 492 23.76 18.13 16.01
N ALA A 493 22.68 17.69 15.35
CA ALA A 493 21.67 18.58 14.81
C ALA A 493 20.94 19.30 15.95
N LYS A 494 20.58 20.57 15.73
CA LYS A 494 19.70 21.32 16.63
C LYS A 494 18.37 20.57 16.78
N THR A 495 18.00 20.17 17.99
CA THR A 495 16.80 19.35 18.26
C THR A 495 15.54 20.18 18.52
N THR A 496 15.65 21.52 18.56
CA THR A 496 14.54 22.42 18.88
C THR A 496 14.09 23.21 17.65
N PHE A 497 12.82 23.06 17.29
CA PHE A 497 12.19 23.69 16.12
C PHE A 497 10.94 24.48 16.52
N LYS A 498 10.65 25.57 15.80
CA LYS A 498 9.42 26.35 15.99
C LYS A 498 8.31 25.77 15.12
N LYS A 499 7.28 25.22 15.75
CA LYS A 499 6.13 24.59 15.08
C LYS A 499 4.83 25.37 15.29
N ALA A 500 3.83 25.09 14.47
CA ALA A 500 2.45 25.53 14.67
C ALA A 500 1.63 24.31 15.08
N ILE A 501 0.85 24.41 16.16
CA ILE A 501 0.08 23.31 16.73
C ILE A 501 -1.36 23.74 16.97
N PHE A 502 -2.29 22.79 16.95
CA PHE A 502 -3.64 23.03 17.42
C PHE A 502 -3.70 22.89 18.94
N ARG A 503 -4.49 23.74 19.60
CA ARG A 503 -4.68 23.71 21.04
C ARG A 503 -6.11 24.07 21.39
N SER A 504 -6.69 23.34 22.34
CA SER A 504 -8.03 23.63 22.86
C SER A 504 -8.01 24.80 23.85
N TYR A 505 -9.09 25.58 23.87
CA TYR A 505 -9.34 26.71 24.76
C TYR A 505 -10.67 26.51 25.47
N LEU A 506 -10.82 27.11 26.66
CA LEU A 506 -12.02 26.94 27.47
C LEU A 506 -13.24 27.69 26.91
N ASP A 507 -13.02 28.78 26.18
CA ASP A 507 -14.06 29.65 25.63
C ASP A 507 -13.65 30.31 24.30
N ASP A 508 -14.61 31.02 23.71
CA ASP A 508 -14.47 31.78 22.45
C ASP A 508 -13.60 33.05 22.58
N THR A 509 -13.12 33.36 23.80
CA THR A 509 -12.21 34.49 24.01
C THR A 509 -10.77 34.13 23.60
N PHE A 510 -10.44 32.82 23.55
CA PHE A 510 -9.13 32.27 23.21
C PHE A 510 -7.99 32.79 24.11
N GLN A 511 -8.27 33.12 25.37
CA GLN A 511 -7.24 33.59 26.31
C GLN A 511 -6.64 32.46 27.16
N THR A 512 -7.47 31.53 27.62
CA THR A 512 -7.09 30.47 28.55
C THR A 512 -7.06 29.11 27.84
N PRO A 513 -5.87 28.56 27.54
CA PRO A 513 -5.78 27.25 26.93
C PRO A 513 -6.21 26.16 27.94
N SER A 514 -6.88 25.12 27.45
CA SER A 514 -7.21 23.95 28.26
C SER A 514 -5.93 23.28 28.78
N THR A 515 -5.94 22.88 30.05
CA THR A 515 -4.85 22.15 30.70
C THR A 515 -5.01 20.66 30.39
N GLY A 516 -4.07 20.10 29.64
CA GLY A 516 -4.15 18.70 29.22
C GLY A 516 -4.14 17.72 30.40
N GLY A 517 -4.98 16.70 30.33
CA GLY A 517 -5.10 15.65 31.34
C GLY A 517 -3.97 14.63 31.30
N GLU A 518 -3.97 13.69 32.26
CA GLU A 518 -2.99 12.58 32.27
C GLU A 518 -3.12 11.69 31.03
N TYR A 519 -4.35 11.46 30.57
CA TYR A 519 -4.67 10.68 29.38
C TYR A 519 -4.17 11.32 28.08
N GLU A 520 -3.97 12.64 28.06
CA GLU A 520 -3.54 13.38 26.86
C GLU A 520 -2.02 13.55 26.77
N LYS A 521 -1.26 13.10 27.79
CA LYS A 521 0.21 13.20 27.81
C LYS A 521 0.88 12.54 26.60
N HIS A 522 0.23 11.54 26.01
CA HIS A 522 0.73 10.82 24.86
C HIS A 522 0.52 11.57 23.53
N LEU A 523 -0.33 12.60 23.45
CA LEU A 523 -0.67 13.25 22.18
C LEU A 523 0.50 14.00 21.53
N GLY A 524 1.46 14.47 22.32
CA GLY A 524 2.66 15.14 21.81
C GLY A 524 2.33 16.38 20.96
N ILE A 525 2.61 16.30 19.65
CA ILE A 525 2.33 17.38 18.68
C ILE A 525 0.87 17.42 18.21
N LEU A 526 0.12 16.33 18.39
CA LEU A 526 -1.26 16.25 17.93
C LEU A 526 -2.11 17.33 18.60
N GLY A 527 -3.05 17.86 17.83
CA GLY A 527 -4.11 18.69 18.35
C GLY A 527 -5.02 17.94 19.35
N PRO A 528 -5.91 18.67 20.03
CA PRO A 528 -6.89 18.06 20.92
C PRO A 528 -7.73 16.99 20.20
N ILE A 529 -8.15 15.97 20.93
CA ILE A 529 -9.06 14.95 20.39
C ILE A 529 -10.44 15.60 20.21
N ILE A 530 -10.88 15.72 18.95
CA ILE A 530 -12.23 16.17 18.64
C ILE A 530 -13.14 14.94 18.72
N ARG A 531 -13.91 14.83 19.79
CA ARG A 531 -15.02 13.87 19.88
C ARG A 531 -16.27 14.59 19.39
N ALA A 532 -16.96 13.99 18.43
CA ALA A 532 -18.11 14.63 17.81
C ALA A 532 -19.35 13.73 17.85
N GLU A 533 -20.47 14.31 18.29
CA GLU A 533 -21.82 13.79 18.06
C GLU A 533 -22.47 14.53 16.86
N VAL A 534 -23.69 14.15 16.47
CA VAL A 534 -24.41 14.80 15.37
C VAL A 534 -24.66 16.27 15.71
N ASP A 535 -24.24 17.19 14.82
CA ASP A 535 -24.44 18.66 14.85
C ASP A 535 -23.46 19.52 15.69
N ASP A 536 -22.25 19.02 15.99
CA ASP A 536 -21.22 19.82 16.67
C ASP A 536 -20.63 20.96 15.82
N VAL A 537 -20.39 22.11 16.46
CA VAL A 537 -19.89 23.34 15.84
C VAL A 537 -18.51 23.69 16.40
N ILE A 538 -17.52 23.89 15.52
CA ILE A 538 -16.14 24.18 15.92
C ILE A 538 -15.78 25.62 15.58
N GLN A 539 -15.31 26.37 16.57
CA GLN A 539 -14.76 27.71 16.37
C GLN A 539 -13.23 27.66 16.28
N PHE A 540 -12.68 28.16 15.17
CA PHE A 540 -11.26 28.20 14.91
C PHE A 540 -10.76 29.64 14.85
N ARG A 541 -9.69 29.94 15.59
CA ARG A 541 -9.00 31.22 15.55
C ARG A 541 -7.53 31.01 15.21
N ASN A 542 -7.05 31.72 14.19
CA ASN A 542 -5.66 31.62 13.76
C ASN A 542 -4.78 32.59 14.55
N LEU A 543 -4.05 32.10 15.55
CA LEU A 543 -3.07 32.89 16.31
C LEU A 543 -1.64 32.79 15.75
N ALA A 544 -1.46 32.14 14.60
CA ALA A 544 -0.17 32.00 13.96
C ALA A 544 0.15 33.16 13.00
N SER A 545 1.38 33.18 12.47
CA SER A 545 1.89 34.26 11.63
C SER A 545 1.55 34.12 10.13
N ARG A 546 0.84 33.07 9.73
CA ARG A 546 0.50 32.74 8.34
C ARG A 546 -0.96 32.30 8.27
N PRO A 547 -1.63 32.42 7.11
CA PRO A 547 -2.96 31.88 6.96
C PRO A 547 -2.95 30.36 7.09
N TYR A 548 -3.90 29.83 7.86
CA TYR A 548 -4.16 28.41 8.04
C TYR A 548 -5.67 28.19 8.01
N SER A 549 -6.09 26.96 7.78
CA SER A 549 -7.51 26.57 7.78
C SER A 549 -7.72 25.30 8.60
N LEU A 550 -8.95 24.82 8.63
CA LEU A 550 -9.31 23.57 9.28
C LEU A 550 -10.10 22.69 8.30
N HIS A 551 -9.58 21.50 8.02
CA HIS A 551 -10.20 20.51 7.14
C HIS A 551 -10.32 19.19 7.87
N ALA A 552 -11.44 18.49 7.71
CA ALA A 552 -11.70 17.20 8.33
C ALA A 552 -11.94 16.08 7.31
N HIS A 553 -11.42 14.89 7.61
CA HIS A 553 -11.73 13.67 6.87
C HIS A 553 -13.01 13.00 7.37
N GLY A 554 -13.79 12.41 6.47
CA GLY A 554 -14.91 11.51 6.81
C GLY A 554 -16.22 12.17 7.26
N LEU A 555 -16.18 13.40 7.78
CA LEU A 555 -17.39 14.16 8.15
C LEU A 555 -18.10 14.74 6.92
N LEU A 556 -19.40 15.00 7.07
CA LEU A 556 -20.18 15.75 6.09
C LEU A 556 -20.07 17.25 6.40
N TYR A 557 -19.77 18.06 5.39
CA TYR A 557 -19.73 19.51 5.52
C TYR A 557 -20.19 20.17 4.23
N GLU A 558 -20.70 21.39 4.37
CA GLU A 558 -20.97 22.27 3.24
C GLU A 558 -19.68 22.90 2.71
N LYS A 559 -19.77 23.54 1.54
CA LYS A 559 -18.63 24.24 0.93
C LYS A 559 -18.04 25.33 1.81
N SER A 560 -18.82 25.93 2.71
CA SER A 560 -18.36 26.92 3.69
C SER A 560 -17.66 26.32 4.91
N SER A 561 -17.41 25.02 4.96
CA SER A 561 -16.73 24.36 6.09
C SER A 561 -15.77 23.28 5.61
N GLU A 562 -15.30 23.40 4.36
CA GLU A 562 -14.34 22.50 3.76
C GLU A 562 -12.91 22.87 4.14
N GLY A 563 -12.60 24.17 4.17
CA GLY A 563 -11.28 24.68 4.56
C GLY A 563 -10.19 24.44 3.53
N ARG A 564 -10.53 24.32 2.23
CA ARG A 564 -9.56 24.08 1.14
C ARG A 564 -9.81 24.97 -0.06
N SER A 565 -8.77 25.69 -0.48
CA SER A 565 -8.85 26.54 -1.66
C SER A 565 -8.55 25.78 -2.97
N TYR A 566 -9.54 25.69 -3.85
CA TYR A 566 -9.40 25.25 -5.24
C TYR A 566 -10.51 25.84 -6.13
N ASP A 567 -10.43 25.61 -7.45
CA ASP A 567 -11.49 26.02 -8.36
C ASP A 567 -12.70 25.10 -8.24
N ASP A 568 -13.59 25.46 -7.32
CA ASP A 568 -14.80 24.75 -6.94
C ASP A 568 -16.08 25.38 -7.53
N GLN A 569 -15.92 26.45 -8.33
CA GLN A 569 -17.01 27.26 -8.91
C GLN A 569 -17.98 27.84 -7.87
N SER A 570 -17.60 27.85 -6.59
CA SER A 570 -18.45 28.38 -5.54
C SER A 570 -18.40 29.91 -5.50
N PRO A 571 -19.51 30.56 -5.10
CA PRO A 571 -19.52 31.99 -4.80
C PRO A 571 -18.48 32.36 -3.74
N GLU A 572 -17.96 33.60 -3.78
CA GLU A 572 -16.94 34.11 -2.84
C GLU A 572 -17.31 33.94 -1.35
N PHE A 573 -18.61 33.89 -1.02
CA PHE A 573 -19.07 33.64 0.34
C PHE A 573 -18.62 32.27 0.89
N PHE A 574 -18.56 31.25 0.03
CA PHE A 574 -18.11 29.89 0.34
C PHE A 574 -16.60 29.70 0.26
N LYS A 575 -15.83 30.78 0.04
CA LYS A 575 -14.35 30.75 0.02
C LYS A 575 -13.73 31.37 1.26
N LYS A 576 -14.56 31.80 2.22
CA LYS A 576 -14.09 32.43 3.46
C LYS A 576 -13.46 31.44 4.42
N ASP A 577 -13.77 30.15 4.30
CA ASP A 577 -13.19 29.05 5.07
C ASP A 577 -11.85 28.56 4.49
N ASP A 578 -11.62 28.74 3.18
CA ASP A 578 -10.41 28.30 2.46
C ASP A 578 -9.09 28.58 3.21
N ALA A 579 -8.96 29.80 3.73
CA ALA A 579 -7.75 30.26 4.40
C ALA A 579 -8.08 31.39 5.39
N ILE A 580 -7.87 31.13 6.68
CA ILE A 580 -8.12 32.13 7.72
C ILE A 580 -6.82 32.89 7.98
N MET A 581 -6.84 34.20 7.70
CA MET A 581 -5.69 35.08 7.92
C MET A 581 -5.27 35.14 9.41
N PRO A 582 -4.01 35.50 9.72
CA PRO A 582 -3.58 35.73 11.10
C PRO A 582 -4.53 36.63 11.89
N ASN A 583 -4.85 36.23 13.11
CA ASN A 583 -5.86 36.79 14.01
C ASN A 583 -7.32 36.71 13.53
N GLY A 584 -7.58 36.11 12.36
CA GLY A 584 -8.91 35.79 11.88
C GLY A 584 -9.57 34.68 12.69
N THR A 585 -10.90 34.72 12.74
CA THR A 585 -11.74 33.71 13.40
C THR A 585 -12.78 33.23 12.41
N TYR A 586 -13.04 31.93 12.40
CA TYR A 586 -14.02 31.29 11.54
C TYR A 586 -14.69 30.12 12.25
N THR A 587 -15.92 29.81 11.90
CA THR A 587 -16.69 28.73 12.48
C THR A 587 -16.94 27.65 11.44
N TYR A 588 -16.45 26.44 11.69
CA TYR A 588 -16.66 25.27 10.85
C TYR A 588 -17.79 24.44 11.43
N VAL A 589 -18.77 24.12 10.60
CA VAL A 589 -19.91 23.26 10.99
C VAL A 589 -19.74 21.93 10.28
N TRP A 590 -19.52 20.87 11.05
CA TRP A 590 -19.37 19.53 10.54
C TRP A 590 -20.50 18.65 11.04
N GLN A 591 -21.17 17.98 10.13
CA GLN A 591 -22.25 17.05 10.44
C GLN A 591 -21.70 15.62 10.53
N VAL A 592 -21.84 15.02 11.71
CA VAL A 592 -21.61 13.59 11.91
C VAL A 592 -22.81 12.84 11.37
N THR A 593 -22.62 12.09 10.28
CA THR A 593 -23.66 11.24 9.71
C THR A 593 -23.38 9.77 10.01
N LYS A 594 -24.36 8.88 9.84
CA LYS A 594 -24.16 7.43 10.06
C LYS A 594 -22.97 6.86 9.26
N ARG A 595 -22.67 7.40 8.07
CA ARG A 595 -21.51 7.00 7.25
C ARG A 595 -20.15 7.48 7.79
N SER A 596 -20.16 8.54 8.60
CA SER A 596 -18.97 9.12 9.22
C SER A 596 -18.58 8.37 10.49
N GLY A 597 -19.55 7.75 11.17
CA GLY A 597 -19.31 6.92 12.34
C GLY A 597 -19.04 5.44 12.00
N PRO A 598 -19.04 4.60 13.04
CA PRO A 598 -18.88 3.15 12.91
C PRO A 598 -19.92 2.51 12.00
N THR A 599 -19.47 1.57 11.17
CA THR A 599 -20.32 0.97 10.12
C THR A 599 -21.19 -0.19 10.59
N ASP A 600 -20.66 -0.98 11.54
CA ASP A 600 -21.32 -2.14 12.15
C ASP A 600 -21.28 -2.02 13.68
N ASN A 601 -22.12 -2.80 14.38
CA ASN A 601 -22.21 -2.75 15.85
C ASN A 601 -20.93 -3.23 16.56
N THR A 602 -20.01 -3.88 15.83
CA THR A 602 -18.70 -4.33 16.34
C THR A 602 -17.67 -3.21 16.42
N GLU A 603 -17.83 -2.15 15.61
CA GLU A 603 -16.95 -0.99 15.66
C GLU A 603 -17.52 0.03 16.66
N ILE A 604 -16.76 0.32 17.70
CA ILE A 604 -17.11 1.21 18.81
C ILE A 604 -16.81 2.67 18.42
N CYS A 605 -15.59 2.93 17.94
CA CYS A 605 -15.13 4.27 17.61
C CYS A 605 -14.31 4.31 16.30
N LYS A 606 -14.76 5.17 15.39
CA LYS A 606 -14.09 5.40 14.11
C LYS A 606 -13.18 6.62 14.19
N SER A 607 -11.95 6.46 13.70
CA SER A 607 -10.95 7.52 13.71
C SER A 607 -10.86 8.25 12.37
N TRP A 608 -10.80 9.58 12.45
CA TRP A 608 -10.49 10.47 11.34
C TRP A 608 -9.38 11.44 11.75
N ALA A 609 -8.95 12.27 10.80
CA ALA A 609 -7.95 13.29 11.04
C ALA A 609 -8.48 14.66 10.61
N TYR A 610 -7.99 15.70 11.26
CA TYR A 610 -8.14 17.08 10.83
C TYR A 610 -6.79 17.78 10.71
N TYR A 611 -6.66 18.65 9.72
CA TYR A 611 -5.42 19.36 9.41
C TYR A 611 -5.69 20.67 8.66
N SER A 612 -4.65 21.45 8.37
CA SER A 612 -4.79 22.69 7.59
C SER A 612 -4.86 22.40 6.08
N GLY A 613 -5.92 22.90 5.44
CA GLY A 613 -6.18 22.71 4.02
C GLY A 613 -5.51 23.73 3.08
N VAL A 614 -4.87 24.78 3.61
CA VAL A 614 -4.18 25.82 2.82
C VAL A 614 -3.01 25.22 2.04
N ASN A 615 -2.11 24.51 2.72
CA ASN A 615 -1.09 23.69 2.08
C ASN A 615 -0.86 22.42 2.91
N PRO A 616 -1.66 21.35 2.69
CA PRO A 616 -1.64 20.18 3.55
C PRO A 616 -0.25 19.59 3.77
N GLU A 617 0.56 19.46 2.71
CA GLU A 617 1.92 18.90 2.81
C GLU A 617 2.80 19.73 3.75
N LYS A 618 2.87 21.05 3.55
CA LYS A 618 3.74 21.92 4.36
C LYS A 618 3.20 22.13 5.77
N ASP A 619 1.89 22.28 5.89
CA ASP A 619 1.24 22.64 7.15
C ASP A 619 1.26 21.48 8.15
N ILE A 620 1.10 20.24 7.67
CA ILE A 620 1.25 19.02 8.49
C ILE A 620 2.71 18.90 8.97
N HIS A 621 3.71 19.11 8.09
CA HIS A 621 5.12 19.13 8.51
C HIS A 621 5.42 20.25 9.53
N SER A 622 4.73 21.39 9.43
CA SER A 622 4.79 22.47 10.44
C SER A 622 4.14 22.11 11.78
N GLY A 623 3.35 21.04 11.86
CA GLY A 623 2.77 20.48 13.08
C GLY A 623 1.24 20.55 13.19
N LEU A 624 0.53 20.96 12.13
CA LEU A 624 -0.93 21.14 12.15
C LEU A 624 -1.66 19.85 11.75
N ILE A 625 -1.87 18.98 12.74
CA ILE A 625 -2.59 17.72 12.60
C ILE A 625 -3.26 17.36 13.94
N GLY A 626 -4.44 16.76 13.90
CA GLY A 626 -5.08 16.20 15.08
C GLY A 626 -6.09 15.10 14.74
N PRO A 627 -6.50 14.32 15.75
CA PRO A 627 -7.46 13.22 15.57
C PRO A 627 -8.90 13.67 15.79
N ILE A 628 -9.82 13.07 15.03
CA ILE A 628 -11.26 13.12 15.30
C ILE A 628 -11.71 11.69 15.63
N LEU A 629 -12.46 11.52 16.72
CA LEU A 629 -13.04 10.24 17.10
C LEU A 629 -14.56 10.34 17.05
N ILE A 630 -15.19 9.44 16.30
CA ILE A 630 -16.64 9.35 16.17
C ILE A 630 -17.06 7.99 16.72
N CYS A 631 -17.72 8.01 17.88
CA CYS A 631 -18.12 6.80 18.59
C CYS A 631 -19.62 6.50 18.44
N GLN A 632 -20.02 5.27 18.79
CA GLN A 632 -21.43 4.93 18.90
C GLN A 632 -22.13 5.77 19.98
N LYS A 633 -23.40 6.10 19.74
CA LYS A 633 -24.21 6.92 20.65
C LYS A 633 -24.31 6.24 22.03
N GLY A 634 -23.94 6.96 23.08
CA GLY A 634 -24.00 6.48 24.47
C GLY A 634 -22.71 5.80 24.99
N MET A 635 -21.66 5.72 24.17
CA MET A 635 -20.33 5.22 24.60
C MET A 635 -19.43 6.33 25.18
N ILE A 636 -19.90 7.57 25.17
CA ILE A 636 -19.20 8.74 25.70
C ILE A 636 -19.90 9.15 27.00
N ASP A 637 -19.11 9.34 28.05
CA ASP A 637 -19.59 9.79 29.36
C ASP A 637 -19.89 11.31 29.39
N ASN A 638 -20.43 11.79 30.51
CA ASN A 638 -20.74 13.22 30.70
C ASN A 638 -19.50 14.13 30.70
N TYR A 639 -18.29 13.56 30.80
CA TYR A 639 -17.02 14.27 30.79
C TYR A 639 -16.28 14.14 29.44
N ASN A 640 -16.96 13.63 28.42
CA ASN A 640 -16.45 13.44 27.07
C ASN A 640 -15.32 12.39 26.97
N TRP A 641 -15.41 11.33 27.79
CA TRP A 641 -14.51 10.17 27.79
C TRP A 641 -15.23 8.90 27.37
N PRO A 642 -14.53 7.93 26.75
CA PRO A 642 -15.09 6.61 26.48
C PRO A 642 -15.37 5.88 27.78
N ILE A 643 -16.51 5.20 27.85
CA ILE A 643 -16.87 4.33 28.96
C ILE A 643 -16.18 2.97 28.77
N ASP A 644 -15.53 2.45 29.82
CA ASP A 644 -14.93 1.10 29.89
C ASP A 644 -13.83 0.78 28.86
N ILE A 645 -13.20 1.79 28.24
CA ILE A 645 -12.15 1.61 27.23
C ILE A 645 -11.01 2.62 27.44
N ARG A 646 -9.78 2.14 27.35
CA ARG A 646 -8.57 2.98 27.30
C ARG A 646 -8.27 3.35 25.85
N GLU A 647 -8.01 4.62 25.57
CA GLU A 647 -7.69 5.06 24.20
C GLU A 647 -6.30 5.68 24.10
N PHE A 648 -5.60 5.32 23.01
CA PHE A 648 -4.36 5.94 22.59
C PHE A 648 -4.43 6.34 21.12
N VAL A 649 -3.89 7.51 20.82
CA VAL A 649 -3.76 8.02 19.46
C VAL A 649 -2.28 8.12 19.11
N LEU A 650 -1.85 7.37 18.10
CA LEU A 650 -0.46 7.34 17.62
C LEU A 650 -0.40 7.80 16.16
N PHE A 651 0.39 8.84 15.92
CA PHE A 651 0.66 9.43 14.63
C PHE A 651 2.09 9.14 14.21
N PHE A 652 2.22 8.31 13.19
CA PHE A 652 3.51 7.92 12.61
C PHE A 652 3.80 8.82 11.41
N MET A 653 4.86 9.62 11.52
CA MET A 653 5.29 10.50 10.45
C MET A 653 6.78 10.77 10.53
N VAL A 654 7.42 10.92 9.37
CA VAL A 654 8.74 11.51 9.26
C VAL A 654 8.61 13.02 9.00
N PHE A 655 8.94 13.84 9.99
CA PHE A 655 8.87 15.29 9.89
C PHE A 655 10.10 15.83 9.13
N ASP A 656 9.86 16.51 8.01
CA ASP A 656 10.88 17.21 7.24
C ASP A 656 10.80 18.71 7.52
N GLU A 657 11.75 19.22 8.31
CA GLU A 657 11.81 20.63 8.71
C GLU A 657 12.18 21.58 7.56
N GLU A 658 12.73 21.09 6.45
CA GLU A 658 12.97 21.91 5.25
C GLU A 658 11.66 22.24 4.52
N ARG A 659 10.66 21.35 4.63
CA ARG A 659 9.32 21.58 4.09
C ARG A 659 8.48 22.49 4.98
N SER A 660 8.88 22.63 6.26
CA SER A 660 8.22 23.51 7.22
C SER A 660 8.44 24.99 6.85
N THR A 661 7.35 25.76 6.86
CA THR A 661 7.31 27.13 6.31
C THR A 661 8.07 28.20 7.11
N LYS A 662 8.68 27.87 8.25
CA LYS A 662 9.31 28.84 9.18
C LYS A 662 10.83 28.77 9.31
N ASN A 663 11.50 27.70 8.88
CA ASN A 663 12.92 27.51 9.18
C ASN A 663 13.91 27.91 8.05
N ILE A 664 13.41 28.39 6.91
CA ILE A 664 14.24 28.71 5.72
C ILE A 664 15.26 29.83 6.00
N SER A 665 15.07 30.67 7.03
CA SER A 665 16.00 31.77 7.36
C SER A 665 17.01 31.49 8.48
N LEU A 666 16.94 30.33 9.16
CA LEU A 666 17.78 30.04 10.35
C LEU A 666 18.62 28.76 10.23
N ILE A 667 18.48 28.00 9.13
CA ILE A 667 19.26 26.77 8.90
C ILE A 667 20.33 27.07 7.84
N PRO A 668 21.64 27.01 8.19
CA PRO A 668 22.71 27.00 7.20
C PRO A 668 22.51 25.82 6.25
N LYS A 669 22.64 26.04 4.93
CA LYS A 669 22.38 25.05 3.86
C LYS A 669 23.21 23.75 3.92
N ASP A 670 24.10 23.60 4.91
CA ASP A 670 25.01 22.46 5.07
C ASP A 670 24.63 21.49 6.21
N ASP A 671 23.53 21.72 6.95
CA ASP A 671 23.17 20.89 8.12
C ASP A 671 22.06 19.87 7.77
N PHE A 672 22.47 18.64 7.42
CA PHE A 672 21.64 17.50 6.97
C PHE A 672 20.74 16.86 8.07
N GLY A 673 20.38 17.61 9.12
CA GLY A 673 19.65 17.12 10.30
C GLY A 673 18.16 17.48 10.37
N SER A 674 17.54 17.84 9.24
CA SER A 674 16.16 18.35 9.15
C SER A 674 15.06 17.27 9.22
N LEU A 675 15.43 15.99 9.10
CA LEU A 675 14.49 14.88 9.08
C LEU A 675 14.36 14.22 10.45
N LEU A 676 13.16 14.25 11.02
CA LEU A 676 12.84 13.69 12.33
C LEU A 676 11.85 12.54 12.18
N GLN A 677 12.31 11.31 12.39
CA GLN A 677 11.44 10.13 12.46
C GLN A 677 10.85 10.06 13.87
N ALA A 678 9.53 10.26 14.01
CA ALA A 678 8.91 10.40 15.32
C ALA A 678 7.47 9.85 15.36
N ILE A 679 7.05 9.44 16.55
CA ILE A 679 5.64 9.13 16.85
C ILE A 679 5.10 10.32 17.63
N ASN A 680 3.96 10.88 17.22
CA ASN A 680 3.38 12.07 17.83
C ASN A 680 4.35 13.27 17.88
N GLY A 681 5.29 13.35 16.93
CA GLY A 681 6.32 14.39 16.87
C GLY A 681 7.43 14.28 17.94
N ILE A 682 7.44 13.19 18.71
CA ILE A 682 8.46 12.91 19.74
C ILE A 682 9.26 11.67 19.34
N PRO A 683 10.56 11.80 19.04
CA PRO A 683 11.42 10.65 18.80
C PRO A 683 11.77 9.96 20.12
N TYR A 684 11.70 8.63 20.16
CA TYR A 684 12.12 7.73 21.26
C TYR A 684 11.34 7.81 22.59
N GLN A 685 11.10 8.99 23.16
CA GLN A 685 10.61 9.15 24.54
C GLN A 685 9.16 9.64 24.63
N LEU A 686 8.23 8.95 23.95
CA LEU A 686 6.81 9.26 24.10
C LEU A 686 6.32 8.82 25.49
N GLN A 687 5.75 9.74 26.26
CA GLN A 687 5.23 9.47 27.60
C GLN A 687 3.71 9.23 27.57
N GLY A 688 3.17 8.65 28.64
CA GLY A 688 1.72 8.53 28.83
C GLY A 688 1.08 7.24 28.30
N LEU A 689 1.86 6.35 27.66
CA LEU A 689 1.42 5.03 27.25
C LEU A 689 1.44 4.05 28.44
N LYS A 690 0.45 4.16 29.32
CA LYS A 690 0.25 3.27 30.46
C LYS A 690 -1.16 2.68 30.42
N MET A 691 -1.23 1.36 30.50
CA MET A 691 -2.47 0.57 30.50
C MET A 691 -2.36 -0.52 31.56
N TYR A 692 -3.50 -0.98 32.05
CA TYR A 692 -3.55 -2.13 32.94
C TYR A 692 -3.51 -3.43 32.14
N LYS A 693 -3.03 -4.46 32.82
CA LYS A 693 -3.24 -5.85 32.41
C LYS A 693 -4.77 -6.10 32.38
N ASP A 694 -5.28 -6.80 31.38
CA ASP A 694 -6.68 -7.16 31.12
C ASP A 694 -7.60 -5.99 30.72
N GLU A 695 -7.06 -4.80 30.51
CA GLU A 695 -7.84 -3.63 30.11
C GLU A 695 -8.06 -3.61 28.59
N ASN A 696 -9.29 -3.32 28.16
CA ASN A 696 -9.59 -3.10 26.75
C ASN A 696 -8.96 -1.78 26.30
N VAL A 697 -7.96 -1.88 25.43
CA VAL A 697 -7.21 -0.72 24.93
C VAL A 697 -7.39 -0.59 23.42
N HIS A 698 -7.82 0.60 23.00
CA HIS A 698 -8.00 0.99 21.62
C HIS A 698 -6.85 1.90 21.16
N TRP A 699 -6.27 1.55 20.03
CA TRP A 699 -5.17 2.24 19.38
C TRP A 699 -5.67 2.84 18.07
N HIS A 700 -5.74 4.16 18.02
CA HIS A 700 -6.01 4.90 16.78
C HIS A 700 -4.66 5.24 16.13
N LEU A 701 -4.39 4.60 15.00
CA LEU A 701 -3.13 4.69 14.27
C LEU A 701 -3.31 5.58 13.05
N LEU A 702 -2.52 6.66 12.96
CA LEU A 702 -2.60 7.66 11.90
C LEU A 702 -1.26 7.78 11.17
N ASN A 703 -1.31 7.89 9.84
CA ASN A 703 -0.17 8.26 9.02
C ASN A 703 -0.59 9.29 7.96
N MET A 704 0.15 10.38 7.82
CA MET A 704 -0.08 11.44 6.82
C MET A 704 1.18 11.80 6.02
N GLY A 705 2.21 10.93 6.08
CA GLY A 705 3.47 11.15 5.40
C GLY A 705 3.39 11.03 3.87
N GLY A 706 4.53 11.20 3.21
CA GLY A 706 4.65 10.98 1.77
C GLY A 706 4.69 9.49 1.39
N PRO A 707 4.83 9.14 0.10
CA PRO A 707 4.86 7.74 -0.36
C PRO A 707 6.02 6.90 0.17
N LYS A 708 7.04 7.53 0.77
CA LYS A 708 8.17 6.86 1.41
C LYS A 708 7.92 6.59 2.90
N ASP A 709 6.91 7.23 3.48
CA ASP A 709 6.60 7.14 4.91
C ASP A 709 5.62 5.98 5.13
N ILE A 710 6.13 4.78 4.94
CA ILE A 710 5.39 3.54 5.20
C ILE A 710 5.86 3.04 6.56
N HIS A 711 4.91 2.92 7.48
CA HIS A 711 5.21 2.51 8.84
C HIS A 711 4.58 1.16 9.09
N VAL A 712 5.38 0.20 9.56
CA VAL A 712 4.89 -1.13 9.91
C VAL A 712 4.82 -1.17 11.43
N VAL A 713 3.62 -0.98 11.97
CA VAL A 713 3.38 -0.84 13.40
C VAL A 713 3.39 -2.23 14.04
N ASN A 714 4.15 -2.35 15.13
CA ASN A 714 4.31 -3.57 15.91
C ASN A 714 4.27 -3.21 17.39
N PHE A 715 3.50 -3.95 18.19
CA PHE A 715 3.47 -3.84 19.64
C PHE A 715 4.20 -5.05 20.24
N HIS A 716 5.35 -4.83 20.86
CA HIS A 716 6.18 -5.92 21.38
C HIS A 716 5.43 -6.69 22.49
N GLY A 717 5.42 -8.02 22.38
CA GLY A 717 4.77 -8.90 23.36
C GLY A 717 3.24 -8.84 23.37
N GLN A 718 2.61 -8.18 22.39
CA GLN A 718 1.18 -7.94 22.36
C GLN A 718 0.62 -8.29 20.97
N THR A 719 -0.60 -8.80 20.92
CA THR A 719 -1.33 -8.97 19.65
C THR A 719 -2.57 -8.09 19.65
N PHE A 720 -3.07 -7.77 18.46
CA PHE A 720 -4.22 -6.89 18.33
C PHE A 720 -5.10 -7.31 17.17
N ILE A 721 -6.33 -6.83 17.20
CA ILE A 721 -7.30 -6.99 16.13
C ILE A 721 -7.61 -5.64 15.51
N GLU A 722 -7.92 -5.63 14.21
CA GLU A 722 -8.45 -4.45 13.54
C GLU A 722 -9.94 -4.33 13.87
N GLU A 723 -10.37 -3.15 14.32
CA GLU A 723 -11.77 -2.90 14.69
C GLU A 723 -12.70 -3.05 13.48
N GLY A 724 -13.86 -3.70 13.68
CA GLY A 724 -14.73 -4.13 12.58
C GLY A 724 -14.28 -5.41 11.86
N ARG A 725 -13.11 -5.97 12.21
CA ARG A 725 -12.59 -7.26 11.73
C ARG A 725 -12.05 -8.11 12.87
N GLU A 726 -12.81 -8.22 13.95
CA GLU A 726 -12.41 -8.92 15.18
C GLU A 726 -12.08 -10.42 14.96
N ASP A 727 -12.61 -11.01 13.90
CA ASP A 727 -12.34 -12.40 13.50
C ASP A 727 -10.96 -12.61 12.84
N ASN A 728 -10.19 -11.55 12.61
CA ASN A 728 -8.84 -11.60 12.03
C ASN A 728 -7.79 -11.17 13.06
N GLN A 729 -6.81 -12.03 13.28
CA GLN A 729 -5.68 -11.77 14.16
C GLN A 729 -4.58 -11.00 13.43
N LEU A 730 -4.10 -9.92 14.04
CA LEU A 730 -2.96 -9.16 13.55
C LEU A 730 -1.87 -9.12 14.63
N GLY A 731 -0.64 -9.17 14.16
CA GLY A 731 0.52 -8.87 15.00
C GLY A 731 1.32 -7.68 14.49
N VAL A 732 1.26 -7.45 13.18
CA VAL A 732 1.94 -6.36 12.52
C VAL A 732 0.96 -5.70 11.57
N LEU A 733 0.88 -4.36 11.61
CA LEU A 733 -0.02 -3.59 10.75
C LEU A 733 0.76 -2.63 9.85
N PRO A 734 0.73 -2.82 8.52
CA PRO A 734 1.29 -1.85 7.60
C PRO A 734 0.39 -0.61 7.49
N LEU A 735 0.86 0.50 8.05
CA LEU A 735 0.22 1.81 8.03
C LEU A 735 0.71 2.60 6.82
N LEU A 736 -0.09 2.58 5.75
CA LEU A 736 0.17 3.32 4.51
C LEU A 736 -0.07 4.82 4.69
N PRO A 737 0.52 5.68 3.82
CA PRO A 737 0.24 7.11 3.83
C PRO A 737 -1.27 7.42 3.74
N VAL A 738 -1.74 8.36 4.56
CA VAL A 738 -3.15 8.79 4.71
C VAL A 738 -4.05 7.69 5.32
N ALA A 739 -3.50 6.55 5.73
CA ALA A 739 -4.28 5.51 6.38
C ALA A 739 -4.57 5.86 7.85
N LEU A 740 -5.78 5.50 8.27
CA LEU A 740 -6.34 5.70 9.60
C LEU A 740 -6.98 4.37 9.99
N TYR A 741 -6.48 3.75 11.05
CA TYR A 741 -7.01 2.49 11.57
C TYR A 741 -7.30 2.62 13.06
N SER A 742 -8.38 1.99 13.50
CA SER A 742 -8.61 1.70 14.92
C SER A 742 -8.33 0.22 15.15
N CYS A 743 -7.52 -0.08 16.16
CA CYS A 743 -7.19 -1.45 16.56
C CYS A 743 -7.46 -1.64 18.04
N SER A 744 -7.86 -2.83 18.44
CA SER A 744 -8.08 -3.18 19.84
C SER A 744 -7.11 -4.28 20.25
N THR A 745 -6.44 -4.09 21.37
CA THR A 745 -5.77 -5.19 22.07
C THR A 745 -6.82 -5.78 23.01
N LEU A 746 -7.29 -6.99 22.68
CA LEU A 746 -8.25 -7.74 23.49
C LEU A 746 -7.50 -8.56 24.53
N GLU A 747 -8.04 -8.56 25.76
CA GLU A 747 -7.80 -9.51 26.88
C GLU A 747 -6.33 -9.83 27.18
N PHE A 748 -5.86 -9.52 28.39
CA PHE A 748 -4.48 -9.84 28.78
C PHE A 748 -4.32 -10.16 30.25
#